data_AF-A0A7J6P3W1-F1
#
_entry.id   AF-A0A7J6P3W1-F1
#
_cell.length_a   1.000
_cell.length_b   1.000
_cell.length_c   1.000
_cell.angle_alpha   90.00
_cell.angle_beta   90.00
_cell.angle_gamma   90.00
#
_symmetry.space_group_name_H-M   'P 1'
#
loop_
_entity.id
_entity.type
_entity.pdbx_description
1 polymer ?
#
loop_
_entity_poly.entity_id
_entity_poly.type
_entity_poly.pdbx_seq_one_letter_code
_entity_poly.pdbx_strand_id
1 'polypeptide(L)'
;MATTTTTGEGRNTQEGLLEQQQQPSSPESIEAPEPHYVVPKVKAPPICPIFGRVAFLIVVLTCCLIVAAIWFCRGYSWVYDSTTNLWPIYQCPSLASSFHFEEKDLWGPTCSMSIKYDFLLADRMKREGITVPFGTPPEEALERCILPHDDEGFITCFSVNSCDYMCREADTNGRCPAGKVLEKDKTDMDNNVQCNIWLAGQSFTEQLACYKLEVAAYCGRKFEVTPSNILAIRGLIVATVVMIVFWIVAEFALRSVDRGLRQEQAEGMARMGVELPAKKRFLRQQILERWAAEARFNYAHASQAGSVWGNGTTPGGNESMVSPSVAAQSPYGAAAGEYMSDVPGVKSQLQSRNPKKRFESNAWRRRLDQYRNLNQDKKKAFVNKEKLRTGLLNIFFILLVIFTEWFIIRFSPQHMNPDDSLYDAFVGVVSIWDATSVLDWLIFLDVLLDIFLFGCAMFVVKWPKKPVFAEHMQEELKASIPKVIEEEEDDDEKRPLAELQQEQQDEEDEDDDMTPRSMMTAPSDESETVDFVLSQGMTRDVCLLIACHQSTMTEERYETFTATLRAALMVFPPSHIFVCDNGVSPVPVDDNQWATQQVHPDINYLYVPEGNKTFAFYWCNKYWIPYLVQNGRVTDFKYAVIIDDDVPLPPDLHIPHQLLDQNPNIKAVHFPITAATPDGKPNLLVQCQDIEYKIAGLHKLFQATLARSLSCHGAVALWDRETLDEIFYEHDTVFNGEDMYMGLSLLRKRDDSKIISSAQAIVPTYAPDNWGMLFRQRVKSWDVTSHKKTFTYIWEIINPRSWCHLASWVLKPYFLQELLTIVLDWLRTFLLCGLIIRDWVSFLFMFVIFTGLIYVMVVMFEIVVLRDRHDLRSSFCACLTFPWYRLSSLVFRVGALLQNLLVYSHVRKGIKIRVREDEIRDIPPCPPCPDVDWFTVWTGDIPEDEKQQPESTIPEENDDQVHDDGSAEHDDDDAASSTPPQVIPPPGQQRRSSNNNHH
;
A
#
# COMPACT_ATOMS: atom_id res chain seq x y z
N MET A 1 -51.09 -17.61 -18.23
CA MET A 1 -52.06 -17.98 -19.29
C MET A 1 -51.88 -16.98 -20.42
N ALA A 2 -51.98 -17.39 -21.70
CA ALA A 2 -51.84 -16.53 -22.89
C ALA A 2 -50.39 -15.94 -23.06
N THR A 3 -49.65 -15.93 -24.17
CA THR A 3 -49.89 -16.07 -25.63
C THR A 3 -50.86 -15.01 -26.20
N THR A 4 -50.66 -14.39 -27.37
CA THR A 4 -49.85 -14.77 -28.56
C THR A 4 -49.51 -13.53 -29.43
N THR A 5 -48.28 -13.44 -29.92
CA THR A 5 -47.81 -13.12 -31.31
C THR A 5 -48.58 -12.19 -32.28
N THR A 6 -47.79 -11.39 -33.06
CA THR A 6 -47.92 -11.07 -34.52
C THR A 6 -49.16 -10.29 -35.02
N THR A 7 -49.20 -9.58 -36.17
CA THR A 7 -48.25 -9.17 -37.25
C THR A 7 -48.85 -7.95 -37.99
N GLY A 8 -48.08 -7.20 -38.78
CA GLY A 8 -48.62 -6.21 -39.71
C GLY A 8 -47.61 -5.71 -40.74
N GLU A 9 -47.89 -5.89 -42.03
CA GLU A 9 -46.97 -5.56 -43.13
C GLU A 9 -47.29 -4.21 -43.81
N GLY A 10 -46.21 -3.48 -44.13
CA GLY A 10 -45.96 -2.80 -45.41
C GLY A 10 -47.04 -1.98 -46.13
N ARG A 11 -46.70 -0.70 -46.40
CA ARG A 11 -47.10 -0.06 -47.67
C ARG A 11 -46.14 1.05 -48.11
N ASN A 12 -45.66 0.96 -49.35
CA ASN A 12 -44.96 2.06 -50.02
C ASN A 12 -45.96 3.04 -50.65
N THR A 13 -45.61 4.32 -50.69
CA THR A 13 -46.12 5.28 -51.69
C THR A 13 -45.05 6.34 -51.99
N GLN A 14 -45.01 6.80 -53.23
CA GLN A 14 -43.98 7.70 -53.78
C GLN A 14 -44.40 9.18 -53.74
N GLU A 15 -43.38 10.04 -53.79
CA GLU A 15 -43.33 11.36 -54.45
C GLU A 15 -44.18 12.54 -53.94
N GLY A 16 -43.52 13.71 -53.98
CA GLY A 16 -44.07 15.02 -53.62
C GLY A 16 -42.96 16.07 -53.60
N LEU A 17 -42.50 16.53 -54.77
CA LEU A 17 -41.53 17.64 -54.87
C LEU A 17 -42.16 18.97 -54.47
N LEU A 18 -41.37 19.83 -53.83
CA LEU A 18 -41.51 21.29 -53.90
C LEU A 18 -40.17 21.96 -53.57
N GLU A 19 -39.70 22.84 -54.47
CA GLU A 19 -38.47 23.62 -54.30
C GLU A 19 -38.73 24.93 -53.55
N GLN A 20 -37.77 25.41 -52.76
CA GLN A 20 -37.49 26.84 -52.60
C GLN A 20 -36.05 27.09 -52.14
N GLN A 21 -35.59 28.34 -52.21
CA GLN A 21 -34.19 28.68 -52.52
C GLN A 21 -33.32 29.06 -51.30
N GLN A 22 -32.08 28.57 -51.33
CA GLN A 22 -30.80 29.25 -51.01
C GLN A 22 -30.73 30.29 -49.87
N GLN A 23 -29.88 29.99 -48.89
CA GLN A 23 -28.67 30.80 -48.61
C GLN A 23 -27.58 29.91 -47.95
N PRO A 24 -26.28 30.28 -48.02
CA PRO A 24 -25.18 29.38 -47.67
C PRO A 24 -24.75 29.47 -46.19
N SER A 25 -24.47 28.32 -45.59
CA SER A 25 -23.68 28.22 -44.34
C SER A 25 -22.17 28.25 -44.64
N SER A 26 -21.39 28.63 -43.63
CA SER A 26 -19.92 28.61 -43.64
C SER A 26 -19.36 27.19 -43.83
N PRO A 27 -18.11 27.04 -44.33
CA PRO A 27 -17.46 25.74 -44.38
C PRO A 27 -17.23 25.20 -42.96
N GLU A 28 -17.81 24.04 -42.66
CA GLU A 28 -17.45 23.27 -41.46
C GLU A 28 -15.96 22.91 -41.53
N SER A 29 -15.27 23.04 -40.39
CA SER A 29 -13.92 22.52 -40.24
C SER A 29 -13.95 21.01 -40.40
N ILE A 30 -13.35 20.50 -41.48
CA ILE A 30 -13.22 19.05 -41.70
C ILE A 30 -12.22 18.53 -40.66
N GLU A 31 -12.73 18.08 -39.51
CA GLU A 31 -11.97 17.27 -38.57
C GLU A 31 -11.41 16.05 -39.32
N ALA A 32 -10.11 15.82 -39.17
CA ALA A 32 -9.48 14.65 -39.78
C ALA A 32 -10.10 13.39 -39.16
N PRO A 33 -10.54 12.41 -39.98
CA PRO A 33 -11.24 11.24 -39.46
C PRO A 33 -10.35 10.49 -38.45
N GLU A 34 -10.87 10.28 -37.25
CA GLU A 34 -10.13 9.65 -36.16
C GLU A 34 -9.49 8.31 -36.61
N PRO A 35 -8.23 8.04 -36.25
CA PRO A 35 -7.53 6.84 -36.66
C PRO A 35 -8.14 5.60 -35.98
N HIS A 36 -9.12 4.99 -36.63
CA HIS A 36 -9.97 3.93 -36.06
C HIS A 36 -9.20 2.62 -35.80
N TYR A 37 -8.48 2.55 -34.67
CA TYR A 37 -7.69 1.40 -34.25
C TYR A 37 -8.58 0.22 -33.82
N VAL A 38 -8.13 -1.01 -34.14
CA VAL A 38 -8.87 -2.24 -33.81
C VAL A 38 -8.46 -2.73 -32.43
N VAL A 39 -9.19 -2.29 -31.40
CA VAL A 39 -8.98 -2.74 -30.01
C VAL A 39 -9.18 -4.26 -29.92
N PRO A 40 -8.18 -5.05 -29.48
CA PRO A 40 -8.32 -6.50 -29.35
C PRO A 40 -9.28 -6.84 -28.21
N LYS A 41 -10.30 -7.68 -28.49
CA LYS A 41 -11.32 -8.06 -27.50
C LYS A 41 -10.70 -8.68 -26.25
N VAL A 42 -10.61 -7.90 -25.18
CA VAL A 42 -9.99 -8.29 -23.91
C VAL A 42 -10.75 -9.48 -23.31
N LYS A 43 -10.10 -10.65 -23.31
CA LYS A 43 -10.63 -11.84 -22.65
C LYS A 43 -10.71 -11.55 -21.15
N ALA A 44 -11.94 -11.50 -20.63
CA ALA A 44 -12.16 -11.37 -19.19
C ALA A 44 -11.40 -12.47 -18.44
N PRO A 45 -10.79 -12.17 -17.27
CA PRO A 45 -10.02 -13.16 -16.52
C PRO A 45 -10.86 -14.42 -16.24
N PRO A 46 -10.28 -15.62 -16.17
CA PRO A 46 -11.04 -16.84 -15.88
C PRO A 46 -11.79 -16.70 -14.54
N ILE A 47 -13.00 -17.24 -14.47
CA ILE A 47 -13.81 -17.20 -13.24
C ILE A 47 -13.39 -18.33 -12.29
N CYS A 48 -12.90 -19.46 -12.81
CA CYS A 48 -12.53 -20.66 -12.05
C CYS A 48 -11.61 -20.40 -10.82
N PRO A 49 -10.59 -19.52 -10.88
CA PRO A 49 -9.77 -19.19 -9.72
C PRO A 49 -10.54 -18.53 -8.56
N ILE A 50 -11.64 -17.81 -8.85
CA ILE A 50 -12.50 -17.21 -7.82
C ILE A 50 -13.20 -18.33 -7.05
N PHE A 51 -13.84 -19.26 -7.74
CA PHE A 51 -14.45 -20.44 -7.11
C PHE A 51 -13.43 -21.29 -6.33
N GLY A 52 -12.20 -21.42 -6.85
CA GLY A 52 -11.10 -22.09 -6.14
C GLY A 52 -10.71 -21.38 -4.84
N ARG A 53 -10.54 -20.06 -4.85
CA ARG A 53 -10.24 -19.27 -3.63
C ARG A 53 -11.40 -19.26 -2.64
N VAL A 54 -12.64 -19.16 -3.11
CA VAL A 54 -13.86 -19.24 -2.28
C VAL A 54 -14.00 -20.62 -1.63
N ALA A 55 -13.79 -21.71 -2.37
CA ALA A 55 -13.82 -23.06 -1.81
C ALA A 55 -12.71 -23.27 -0.75
N PHE A 56 -11.50 -22.76 -1.00
CA PHE A 56 -10.42 -22.79 -0.02
C PHE A 56 -10.75 -21.94 1.24
N LEU A 57 -11.32 -20.75 1.07
CA LEU A 57 -11.77 -19.89 2.18
C LEU A 57 -12.82 -20.59 3.05
N ILE A 58 -13.84 -21.21 2.41
CA ILE A 58 -14.88 -21.99 3.10
C ILE A 58 -14.25 -23.10 3.94
N VAL A 59 -13.32 -23.88 3.37
CA VAL A 59 -12.63 -24.96 4.09
C VAL A 59 -11.79 -24.42 5.25
N VAL A 60 -10.98 -23.37 5.02
CA VAL A 60 -10.11 -22.80 6.07
C VAL A 60 -10.94 -22.27 7.24
N LEU A 61 -11.91 -21.38 7.01
CA LEU A 61 -12.72 -20.79 8.08
C LEU A 61 -13.56 -21.85 8.81
N THR A 62 -14.18 -22.78 8.09
CA THR A 62 -14.96 -23.87 8.72
C THR A 62 -14.07 -24.77 9.58
N CYS A 63 -12.85 -25.08 9.13
CA CYS A 63 -11.88 -25.82 9.93
C CYS A 63 -11.40 -25.03 11.15
N CYS A 64 -11.17 -23.72 11.04
CA CYS A 64 -10.80 -22.88 12.18
C CYS A 64 -11.90 -22.91 13.25
N LEU A 65 -13.14 -22.61 12.87
CA LEU A 65 -14.32 -22.62 13.74
C LEU A 65 -14.48 -23.96 14.48
N ILE A 66 -14.38 -25.08 13.74
CA ILE A 66 -14.51 -26.42 14.31
C ILE A 66 -13.39 -26.69 15.33
N VAL A 67 -12.15 -26.29 15.04
CA VAL A 67 -11.01 -26.46 15.96
C VAL A 67 -11.20 -25.57 17.21
N ALA A 68 -11.58 -24.30 17.03
CA ALA A 68 -11.83 -23.36 18.13
C ALA A 68 -12.94 -23.86 19.07
N ALA A 69 -14.07 -24.30 18.53
CA ALA A 69 -15.18 -24.84 19.31
C ALA A 69 -14.82 -26.17 20.00
N ILE A 70 -14.09 -27.08 19.34
CA ILE A 70 -13.61 -28.33 19.97
C ILE A 70 -12.60 -28.04 21.10
N TRP A 71 -11.67 -27.10 20.91
CA TRP A 71 -10.70 -26.69 21.93
C TRP A 71 -11.38 -26.07 23.15
N PHE A 72 -12.42 -25.26 22.94
CA PHE A 72 -13.19 -24.65 24.02
C PHE A 72 -14.06 -25.68 24.76
N CYS A 73 -14.88 -26.45 24.04
CA CYS A 73 -15.80 -27.45 24.60
C CYS A 73 -15.13 -28.80 24.98
N ARG A 74 -13.79 -28.89 24.90
CA ARG A 74 -12.98 -30.10 25.18
C ARG A 74 -13.38 -31.36 24.38
N GLY A 75 -14.12 -31.20 23.29
CA GLY A 75 -14.68 -32.31 22.51
C GLY A 75 -15.74 -31.86 21.51
N TYR A 76 -16.47 -32.83 20.95
CA TYR A 76 -17.55 -32.60 19.97
C TYR A 76 -18.95 -32.41 20.60
N SER A 77 -19.02 -32.25 21.93
CA SER A 77 -20.25 -32.12 22.73
C SER A 77 -21.15 -30.96 22.29
N TRP A 78 -20.59 -29.90 21.68
CA TRP A 78 -21.34 -28.79 21.09
C TRP A 78 -22.09 -29.16 19.79
N VAL A 79 -21.61 -30.16 19.05
CA VAL A 79 -22.27 -30.67 17.84
C VAL A 79 -23.32 -31.72 18.22
N TYR A 80 -22.92 -32.70 19.01
CA TYR A 80 -23.74 -33.86 19.37
C TYR A 80 -23.34 -34.41 20.75
N ASP A 81 -24.32 -34.61 21.63
CA ASP A 81 -24.14 -35.27 22.91
C ASP A 81 -24.74 -36.69 22.85
N SER A 82 -23.86 -37.69 22.80
CA SER A 82 -24.23 -39.11 22.76
C SER A 82 -24.90 -39.62 24.04
N THR A 83 -24.86 -38.85 25.15
CA THR A 83 -25.52 -39.21 26.42
C THR A 83 -26.98 -38.76 26.49
N THR A 84 -27.37 -37.79 25.65
CA THR A 84 -28.75 -37.28 25.52
C THR A 84 -29.37 -37.55 24.14
N ASN A 85 -28.55 -37.93 23.15
CA ASN A 85 -28.90 -38.01 21.72
C ASN A 85 -29.39 -36.67 21.12
N LEU A 86 -29.02 -35.55 21.75
CA LEU A 86 -29.31 -34.20 21.28
C LEU A 86 -28.19 -33.66 20.39
N TRP A 87 -28.53 -32.68 19.57
CA TRP A 87 -27.62 -31.88 18.77
C TRP A 87 -27.63 -30.43 19.28
N PRO A 88 -26.81 -30.05 20.28
CA PRO A 88 -26.88 -28.73 20.92
C PRO A 88 -26.86 -27.56 19.94
N ILE A 89 -25.99 -27.61 18.93
CA ILE A 89 -25.90 -26.66 17.81
C ILE A 89 -27.24 -26.36 17.11
N TYR A 90 -28.24 -27.26 17.17
CA TYR A 90 -29.61 -27.03 16.66
C TYR A 90 -30.70 -26.92 17.74
N GLN A 91 -30.49 -27.54 18.91
CA GLN A 91 -31.55 -27.83 19.88
C GLN A 91 -31.40 -27.14 21.25
N CYS A 92 -30.22 -26.59 21.59
CA CYS A 92 -29.99 -25.92 22.87
C CYS A 92 -29.27 -24.57 22.72
N PRO A 93 -29.95 -23.42 22.79
CA PRO A 93 -31.42 -23.27 22.74
C PRO A 93 -31.94 -23.64 21.35
N SER A 94 -33.27 -23.61 21.12
CA SER A 94 -33.82 -23.91 19.79
C SER A 94 -33.31 -22.93 18.72
N LEU A 95 -33.32 -23.35 17.45
CA LEU A 95 -32.94 -22.44 16.36
C LEU A 95 -33.90 -21.25 16.23
N ALA A 96 -35.20 -21.42 16.50
CA ALA A 96 -36.18 -20.32 16.46
C ALA A 96 -35.92 -19.28 17.55
N SER A 97 -35.69 -19.74 18.78
CA SER A 97 -35.32 -18.88 19.93
C SER A 97 -33.88 -18.36 19.90
N SER A 98 -33.11 -18.64 18.84
CA SER A 98 -31.82 -17.99 18.60
C SER A 98 -31.95 -16.60 17.95
N PHE A 99 -33.13 -16.28 17.41
CA PHE A 99 -33.41 -15.04 16.67
C PHE A 99 -34.61 -14.26 17.22
N HIS A 100 -35.33 -14.83 18.20
CA HIS A 100 -36.41 -14.18 18.92
C HIS A 100 -36.02 -14.00 20.38
N PHE A 101 -35.62 -12.78 20.75
CA PHE A 101 -35.25 -12.40 22.11
C PHE A 101 -36.48 -12.12 22.97
N GLU A 102 -37.31 -13.14 23.18
CA GLU A 102 -38.08 -13.23 24.43
C GLU A 102 -37.27 -14.06 25.44
N GLU A 103 -37.21 -13.55 26.67
CA GLU A 103 -36.58 -14.11 27.88
C GLU A 103 -36.86 -15.61 28.16
N LYS A 104 -37.87 -16.19 27.50
CA LYS A 104 -38.46 -17.48 27.83
C LYS A 104 -37.56 -18.68 27.49
N ASP A 105 -36.70 -18.58 26.47
CA ASP A 105 -36.19 -19.79 25.77
C ASP A 105 -34.66 -20.01 25.86
N LEU A 106 -33.95 -19.33 26.76
CA LEU A 106 -32.49 -19.46 26.95
C LEU A 106 -32.04 -20.70 27.76
N TRP A 107 -32.97 -21.50 28.28
CA TRP A 107 -32.65 -22.65 29.14
C TRP A 107 -32.24 -23.90 28.36
N GLY A 108 -31.26 -24.61 28.88
CA GLY A 108 -30.82 -25.91 28.38
C GLY A 108 -31.60 -27.09 28.98
N PRO A 109 -31.49 -28.29 28.37
CA PRO A 109 -32.12 -29.52 28.86
C PRO A 109 -31.58 -30.00 30.21
N THR A 110 -30.35 -29.63 30.59
CA THR A 110 -29.75 -29.99 31.88
C THR A 110 -29.42 -28.74 32.69
N CYS A 111 -29.38 -28.89 34.01
CA CYS A 111 -29.21 -27.76 34.93
C CYS A 111 -28.22 -28.08 36.05
N SER A 112 -27.49 -27.07 36.49
CA SER A 112 -26.72 -27.06 37.73
C SER A 112 -27.21 -25.93 38.63
N MET A 113 -27.28 -26.17 39.94
CA MET A 113 -27.67 -25.20 40.94
C MET A 113 -26.67 -25.20 42.08
N SER A 114 -25.99 -24.08 42.29
CA SER A 114 -25.08 -23.85 43.41
C SER A 114 -25.85 -23.18 44.54
N ILE A 115 -25.87 -23.83 45.70
CA ILE A 115 -26.53 -23.34 46.92
C ILE A 115 -25.45 -22.91 47.90
N LYS A 116 -25.50 -21.68 48.41
CA LYS A 116 -24.52 -21.23 49.42
C LYS A 116 -24.57 -22.15 50.64
N TYR A 117 -23.39 -22.62 51.09
CA TYR A 117 -23.31 -23.61 52.16
C TYR A 117 -23.96 -23.12 53.47
N ASP A 118 -24.70 -24.03 54.10
CA ASP A 118 -25.34 -23.88 55.40
C ASP A 118 -25.31 -25.27 56.04
N PHE A 119 -24.72 -25.37 57.24
CA PHE A 119 -24.53 -26.65 57.94
C PHE A 119 -25.85 -27.41 58.17
N LEU A 120 -26.93 -26.69 58.49
CA LEU A 120 -28.24 -27.31 58.75
C LEU A 120 -28.91 -27.84 57.47
N LEU A 121 -28.61 -27.22 56.33
CA LEU A 121 -29.04 -27.71 55.02
C LEU A 121 -28.18 -28.90 54.58
N ALA A 122 -26.85 -28.77 54.65
CA ALA A 122 -25.91 -29.82 54.27
C ALA A 122 -26.14 -31.14 55.03
N ASP A 123 -26.35 -31.08 56.35
CA ASP A 123 -26.66 -32.27 57.16
C ASP A 123 -28.03 -32.89 56.78
N ARG A 124 -29.04 -32.08 56.45
CA ARG A 124 -30.34 -32.58 55.98
C ARG A 124 -30.20 -33.29 54.63
N MET A 125 -29.57 -32.64 53.64
CA MET A 125 -29.31 -33.21 52.31
C MET A 125 -28.49 -34.52 52.40
N LYS A 126 -27.56 -34.59 53.37
CA LYS A 126 -26.76 -35.78 53.65
C LYS A 126 -27.57 -36.91 54.30
N ARG A 127 -28.52 -36.59 55.19
CA ARG A 127 -29.45 -37.57 55.78
C ARG A 127 -30.45 -38.12 54.77
N GLU A 128 -30.93 -37.31 53.83
CA GLU A 128 -31.76 -37.74 52.70
C GLU A 128 -30.94 -38.44 51.59
N GLY A 129 -29.61 -38.57 51.73
CA GLY A 129 -28.75 -39.35 50.83
C GLY A 129 -28.49 -38.72 49.46
N ILE A 130 -28.83 -37.44 49.25
CA ILE A 130 -28.69 -36.75 47.96
C ILE A 130 -27.29 -36.13 47.74
N THR A 131 -26.39 -36.21 48.72
CA THR A 131 -25.04 -35.63 48.63
C THR A 131 -23.96 -36.65 48.23
N VAL A 132 -23.01 -36.22 47.40
CA VAL A 132 -21.74 -36.92 47.09
C VAL A 132 -20.54 -36.14 47.65
N PRO A 133 -19.40 -36.81 47.93
CA PRO A 133 -18.21 -36.13 48.44
C PRO A 133 -17.60 -35.15 47.42
N PHE A 134 -16.82 -34.20 47.94
CA PHE A 134 -16.00 -33.31 47.12
C PHE A 134 -15.09 -34.11 46.17
N GLY A 135 -15.00 -33.66 44.90
CA GLY A 135 -14.18 -34.28 43.87
C GLY A 135 -14.86 -35.36 43.01
N THR A 136 -16.11 -35.74 43.29
CA THR A 136 -16.91 -36.56 42.36
C THR A 136 -17.15 -35.81 41.04
N PRO A 137 -16.97 -36.44 39.85
CA PRO A 137 -17.27 -35.80 38.57
C PRO A 137 -18.75 -35.39 38.43
N PRO A 138 -19.08 -34.27 37.77
CA PRO A 138 -20.48 -33.85 37.54
C PRO A 138 -21.36 -34.91 36.85
N GLU A 139 -20.77 -35.72 35.98
CA GLU A 139 -21.47 -36.82 35.29
C GLU A 139 -21.76 -38.04 36.20
N GLU A 140 -21.05 -38.18 37.32
CA GLU A 140 -21.33 -39.16 38.39
C GLU A 140 -22.23 -38.58 39.51
N ALA A 141 -22.25 -37.25 39.63
CA ALA A 141 -23.10 -36.49 40.57
C ALA A 141 -24.52 -36.20 40.01
N LEU A 142 -24.93 -36.89 38.95
CA LEU A 142 -26.23 -36.73 38.30
C LEU A 142 -27.40 -36.99 39.27
N GLU A 143 -28.37 -36.08 39.33
CA GLU A 143 -29.48 -36.07 40.32
C GLU A 143 -29.00 -36.06 41.79
N ARG A 144 -27.79 -35.51 42.04
CA ARG A 144 -27.18 -35.38 43.37
C ARG A 144 -26.44 -34.05 43.51
N CYS A 145 -25.93 -33.79 44.71
CA CYS A 145 -25.23 -32.57 45.08
C CYS A 145 -23.81 -32.84 45.58
N ILE A 146 -22.81 -32.19 44.99
CA ILE A 146 -21.43 -32.21 45.48
C ILE A 146 -21.33 -31.26 46.68
N LEU A 147 -20.82 -31.75 47.81
CA LEU A 147 -20.47 -30.90 48.94
C LEU A 147 -19.13 -30.18 48.70
N PRO A 148 -18.97 -28.91 49.12
CA PRO A 148 -17.69 -28.20 49.02
C PRO A 148 -16.64 -28.83 49.96
N HIS A 149 -15.37 -28.47 49.75
CA HIS A 149 -14.27 -28.86 50.64
C HIS A 149 -14.33 -28.11 51.98
N ASP A 150 -14.71 -26.82 51.95
CA ASP A 150 -14.71 -25.90 53.08
C ASP A 150 -16.08 -25.21 53.23
N ASP A 151 -16.43 -24.82 54.46
CA ASP A 151 -17.76 -24.28 54.83
C ASP A 151 -18.10 -22.91 54.19
N GLU A 152 -17.15 -22.25 53.51
CA GLU A 152 -17.38 -21.01 52.75
C GLU A 152 -17.87 -21.23 51.31
N GLY A 153 -17.86 -22.49 50.83
CA GLY A 153 -18.18 -22.83 49.45
C GLY A 153 -19.68 -22.90 49.11
N PHE A 154 -19.96 -23.48 47.95
CA PHE A 154 -21.32 -23.79 47.49
C PHE A 154 -21.52 -25.31 47.40
N ILE A 155 -22.72 -25.76 47.71
CA ILE A 155 -23.22 -27.11 47.45
C ILE A 155 -23.76 -27.11 46.01
N THR A 156 -23.12 -27.85 45.10
CA THR A 156 -23.48 -27.82 43.67
C THR A 156 -24.26 -29.06 43.27
N CYS A 157 -25.53 -28.86 42.93
CA CYS A 157 -26.48 -29.91 42.55
C CYS A 157 -26.66 -29.99 41.03
N PHE A 158 -26.73 -31.20 40.47
CA PHE A 158 -26.85 -31.43 39.03
C PHE A 158 -28.13 -32.20 38.68
N SER A 159 -28.86 -31.80 37.63
CA SER A 159 -30.07 -32.47 37.16
C SER A 159 -30.12 -32.70 35.65
N VAL A 160 -30.82 -33.75 35.24
CA VAL A 160 -31.20 -34.01 33.83
C VAL A 160 -32.44 -33.24 33.38
N ASN A 161 -33.01 -32.40 34.26
CA ASN A 161 -34.15 -31.54 33.96
C ASN A 161 -33.70 -30.09 33.72
N SER A 162 -34.56 -29.31 33.07
CA SER A 162 -34.37 -27.86 32.92
C SER A 162 -34.46 -27.13 34.27
N CYS A 163 -33.84 -25.95 34.38
CA CYS A 163 -33.82 -25.23 35.64
C CYS A 163 -35.20 -24.75 36.12
N ASP A 164 -36.15 -24.50 35.21
CA ASP A 164 -37.57 -24.25 35.48
C ASP A 164 -38.29 -25.38 36.26
N TYR A 165 -37.64 -26.54 36.38
CA TYR A 165 -38.06 -27.68 37.21
C TYR A 165 -37.26 -27.78 38.52
N MET A 166 -36.01 -27.32 38.56
CA MET A 166 -35.18 -27.31 39.78
C MET A 166 -35.48 -26.13 40.72
N CYS A 167 -35.92 -24.98 40.21
CA CYS A 167 -36.00 -23.75 40.99
C CYS A 167 -37.12 -22.82 40.48
N ARG A 168 -37.96 -22.31 41.38
CA ARG A 168 -38.96 -21.25 41.10
C ARG A 168 -39.12 -20.26 42.24
N GLU A 169 -39.49 -19.04 41.92
CA GLU A 169 -39.93 -18.05 42.90
C GLU A 169 -41.22 -18.53 43.60
N ALA A 170 -41.29 -18.38 44.92
CA ALA A 170 -42.37 -18.95 45.73
C ALA A 170 -43.68 -18.18 45.62
N ASP A 171 -43.61 -16.84 45.53
CA ASP A 171 -44.78 -15.96 45.61
C ASP A 171 -45.45 -15.74 44.24
N THR A 172 -44.67 -15.70 43.16
CA THR A 172 -45.16 -15.53 41.79
C THR A 172 -45.33 -16.85 41.02
N ASN A 173 -44.72 -17.95 41.50
CA ASN A 173 -44.45 -19.18 40.72
C ASN A 173 -43.61 -18.92 39.45
N GLY A 174 -42.89 -17.80 39.41
CA GLY A 174 -41.97 -17.39 38.36
C GLY A 174 -40.64 -18.13 38.42
N ARG A 175 -39.68 -17.68 37.62
CA ARG A 175 -38.33 -18.27 37.56
C ARG A 175 -37.46 -17.76 38.69
N CYS A 176 -36.53 -18.59 39.15
CA CYS A 176 -35.46 -18.09 40.02
C CYS A 176 -34.59 -17.10 39.25
N PRO A 177 -34.25 -15.93 39.83
CA PRO A 177 -33.39 -14.95 39.18
C PRO A 177 -32.00 -15.53 38.91
N ALA A 178 -31.43 -15.20 37.75
CA ALA A 178 -30.09 -15.63 37.37
C ALA A 178 -29.02 -14.95 38.24
N GLY A 179 -27.89 -15.63 38.44
CA GLY A 179 -26.86 -15.25 39.43
C GLY A 179 -26.07 -13.98 39.09
N LYS A 180 -26.64 -12.81 39.38
CA LYS A 180 -25.89 -11.60 39.75
C LYS A 180 -26.62 -10.90 40.90
N VAL A 181 -25.94 -10.85 42.05
CA VAL A 181 -26.25 -10.08 43.28
C VAL A 181 -27.63 -9.39 43.27
N LEU A 182 -28.66 -10.11 43.68
CA LEU A 182 -29.69 -9.50 44.52
C LEU A 182 -28.94 -8.90 45.71
N GLU A 183 -28.89 -7.58 45.83
CA GLU A 183 -28.26 -6.96 46.99
C GLU A 183 -28.98 -7.49 48.24
N LYS A 184 -28.21 -8.09 49.15
CA LYS A 184 -28.76 -8.49 50.44
C LYS A 184 -29.13 -7.22 51.18
N ASP A 185 -30.40 -6.84 51.16
CA ASP A 185 -30.91 -5.82 52.06
C ASP A 185 -30.68 -6.31 53.49
N LYS A 186 -29.87 -5.54 54.22
CA LYS A 186 -29.51 -5.83 55.62
C LYS A 186 -30.49 -5.18 56.60
N THR A 187 -31.42 -4.36 56.10
CA THR A 187 -32.41 -3.61 56.88
C THR A 187 -33.75 -4.33 56.97
N ASP A 188 -34.09 -5.15 55.96
CA ASP A 188 -35.32 -5.95 55.96
C ASP A 188 -35.02 -7.42 55.59
N MET A 189 -35.15 -8.32 56.56
CA MET A 189 -34.97 -9.76 56.31
C MET A 189 -36.22 -10.45 55.77
N ASP A 190 -37.41 -9.92 56.06
CA ASP A 190 -38.68 -10.61 55.80
C ASP A 190 -39.18 -10.36 54.36
N ASN A 191 -38.74 -9.26 53.73
CA ASN A 191 -39.04 -8.94 52.32
C ASN A 191 -38.06 -9.55 51.28
N ASN A 192 -37.19 -10.49 51.67
CA ASN A 192 -36.31 -11.18 50.71
C ASN A 192 -37.09 -12.22 49.90
N VAL A 193 -37.08 -12.10 48.57
CA VAL A 193 -37.74 -13.04 47.65
C VAL A 193 -37.33 -14.49 47.94
N GLN A 194 -38.32 -15.37 48.09
CA GLN A 194 -38.11 -16.79 48.40
C GLN A 194 -38.17 -17.64 47.13
N CYS A 195 -37.30 -18.65 47.06
CA CYS A 195 -37.22 -19.60 45.96
C CYS A 195 -37.46 -21.02 46.49
N ASN A 196 -38.44 -21.70 45.90
CA ASN A 196 -38.67 -23.13 46.08
C ASN A 196 -37.70 -23.91 45.20
N ILE A 197 -36.97 -24.85 45.79
CA ILE A 197 -36.05 -25.74 45.08
C ILE A 197 -36.54 -27.19 45.09
N TRP A 198 -36.33 -27.90 43.99
CA TRP A 198 -36.59 -29.34 43.82
C TRP A 198 -35.32 -30.04 43.37
N LEU A 199 -34.92 -31.07 44.12
CA LEU A 199 -33.68 -31.80 43.91
C LEU A 199 -33.91 -33.31 43.84
N ALA A 200 -32.98 -34.02 43.19
CA ALA A 200 -32.94 -35.48 43.08
C ALA A 200 -34.30 -36.07 42.67
N GLY A 201 -34.81 -35.70 41.49
CA GLY A 201 -36.12 -36.15 41.01
C GLY A 201 -37.31 -35.84 41.92
N GLN A 202 -37.33 -34.66 42.55
CA GLN A 202 -38.32 -34.23 43.57
C GLN A 202 -38.32 -35.01 44.89
N SER A 203 -37.29 -35.84 45.16
CA SER A 203 -37.17 -36.49 46.48
C SER A 203 -36.78 -35.53 47.61
N PHE A 204 -36.23 -34.37 47.28
CA PHE A 204 -35.89 -33.31 48.23
C PHE A 204 -36.45 -31.95 47.78
N THR A 205 -37.06 -31.22 48.72
CA THR A 205 -37.64 -29.89 48.49
C THR A 205 -37.40 -28.96 49.68
N GLU A 206 -36.92 -27.74 49.42
CA GLU A 206 -36.67 -26.72 50.44
C GLU A 206 -37.09 -25.34 49.89
N GLN A 207 -37.41 -24.39 50.78
CA GLN A 207 -37.63 -22.98 50.44
C GLN A 207 -36.43 -22.17 50.96
N LEU A 208 -35.78 -21.41 50.09
CA LEU A 208 -34.56 -20.65 50.38
C LEU A 208 -34.63 -19.25 49.78
N ALA A 209 -34.15 -18.23 50.49
CA ALA A 209 -34.04 -16.88 49.94
C ALA A 209 -33.18 -16.89 48.66
N CYS A 210 -33.70 -16.32 47.56
CA CYS A 210 -33.15 -16.51 46.21
C CYS A 210 -31.69 -16.05 46.08
N TYR A 211 -31.26 -15.04 46.86
CA TYR A 211 -29.87 -14.57 46.88
C TYR A 211 -28.84 -15.62 47.34
N LYS A 212 -29.28 -16.74 47.94
CA LYS A 212 -28.42 -17.88 48.31
C LYS A 212 -28.18 -18.87 47.15
N LEU A 213 -28.80 -18.66 45.99
CA LEU A 213 -28.82 -19.59 44.86
C LEU A 213 -28.14 -18.98 43.63
N GLU A 214 -27.36 -19.80 42.92
CA GLU A 214 -26.86 -19.49 41.59
C GLU A 214 -27.28 -20.65 40.65
N VAL A 215 -27.98 -20.34 39.56
CA VAL A 215 -28.59 -21.32 38.66
C VAL A 215 -27.95 -21.22 37.28
N ALA A 216 -27.44 -22.33 36.75
CA ALA A 216 -26.70 -22.39 35.49
C ALA A 216 -27.24 -23.50 34.57
N ALA A 217 -27.50 -23.15 33.31
CA ALA A 217 -28.13 -24.02 32.33
C ALA A 217 -27.10 -24.63 31.36
N TYR A 218 -27.31 -25.88 30.94
CA TYR A 218 -26.36 -26.63 30.13
C TYR A 218 -27.03 -27.46 29.03
N CYS A 219 -26.27 -27.75 27.98
CA CYS A 219 -26.74 -28.40 26.77
C CYS A 219 -26.44 -29.91 26.68
N GLY A 220 -26.01 -30.53 27.78
CA GLY A 220 -25.67 -31.96 27.83
C GLY A 220 -25.26 -32.41 29.23
N ARG A 221 -25.19 -33.72 29.46
CA ARG A 221 -24.98 -34.30 30.81
C ARG A 221 -23.58 -34.14 31.39
N LYS A 222 -22.62 -33.63 30.61
CA LYS A 222 -21.26 -33.29 31.09
C LYS A 222 -21.15 -31.92 31.72
N PHE A 223 -22.15 -31.05 31.57
CA PHE A 223 -22.13 -29.66 32.08
C PHE A 223 -20.94 -28.82 31.58
N GLU A 224 -20.42 -29.12 30.38
CA GLU A 224 -19.30 -28.41 29.73
C GLU A 224 -19.74 -27.28 28.78
N VAL A 225 -20.98 -27.32 28.29
CA VAL A 225 -21.48 -26.43 27.23
C VAL A 225 -22.77 -25.74 27.67
N THR A 226 -22.76 -24.41 27.77
CA THR A 226 -23.93 -23.59 28.11
C THR A 226 -24.70 -23.18 26.84
N PRO A 227 -25.99 -22.77 26.97
CA PRO A 227 -26.74 -22.13 25.89
C PRO A 227 -26.04 -20.91 25.27
N SER A 228 -25.36 -20.06 26.08
CA SER A 228 -24.60 -18.92 25.56
C SER A 228 -23.40 -19.35 24.71
N ASN A 229 -22.71 -20.44 25.08
CA ASN A 229 -21.62 -20.99 24.26
C ASN A 229 -22.12 -21.43 22.87
N ILE A 230 -23.31 -22.04 22.78
CA ILE A 230 -23.92 -22.40 21.50
C ILE A 230 -24.34 -21.15 20.70
N LEU A 231 -24.91 -20.12 21.34
CA LEU A 231 -25.24 -18.86 20.67
C LEU A 231 -23.99 -18.13 20.14
N ALA A 232 -22.88 -18.14 20.88
CA ALA A 232 -21.60 -17.61 20.42
C ALA A 232 -21.08 -18.38 19.19
N ILE A 233 -21.12 -19.72 19.22
CA ILE A 233 -20.73 -20.57 18.06
C ILE A 233 -21.65 -20.31 16.85
N ARG A 234 -22.97 -20.15 17.06
CA ARG A 234 -23.92 -19.76 15.99
C ARG A 234 -23.59 -18.39 15.40
N GLY A 235 -23.24 -17.41 16.23
CA GLY A 235 -22.78 -16.10 15.79
C GLY A 235 -21.51 -16.16 14.92
N LEU A 236 -20.53 -16.98 15.30
CA LEU A 236 -19.31 -17.22 14.51
C LEU A 236 -19.59 -17.97 13.18
N ILE A 237 -20.56 -18.88 13.14
CA ILE A 237 -21.03 -19.51 11.90
C ILE A 237 -21.61 -18.46 10.96
N VAL A 238 -22.46 -17.55 11.45
CA VAL A 238 -23.03 -16.48 10.60
C VAL A 238 -21.93 -15.50 10.16
N ALA A 239 -21.01 -15.11 11.05
CA ALA A 239 -19.85 -14.29 10.69
C ALA A 239 -18.99 -14.94 9.58
N THR A 240 -18.79 -16.26 9.66
CA THR A 240 -18.09 -17.05 8.63
C THR A 240 -18.82 -16.96 7.28
N VAL A 241 -20.14 -17.17 7.27
CA VAL A 241 -20.97 -17.04 6.05
C VAL A 241 -20.93 -15.61 5.50
N VAL A 242 -21.01 -14.59 6.36
CA VAL A 242 -20.93 -13.17 5.96
C VAL A 242 -19.56 -12.87 5.32
N MET A 243 -18.45 -13.34 5.88
CA MET A 243 -17.11 -13.18 5.26
C MET A 243 -17.01 -13.88 3.90
N ILE A 244 -17.59 -15.08 3.75
CA ILE A 244 -17.59 -15.82 2.48
C ILE A 244 -18.40 -15.06 1.41
N VAL A 245 -19.60 -14.59 1.75
CA VAL A 245 -20.46 -13.81 0.85
C VAL A 245 -19.81 -12.46 0.50
N PHE A 246 -19.25 -11.77 1.48
CA PHE A 246 -18.47 -10.55 1.27
C PHE A 246 -17.29 -10.80 0.32
N TRP A 247 -16.52 -11.88 0.50
CA TRP A 247 -15.39 -12.19 -0.38
C TRP A 247 -15.83 -12.46 -1.83
N ILE A 248 -16.95 -13.16 -2.02
CA ILE A 248 -17.53 -13.38 -3.37
C ILE A 248 -17.85 -12.04 -4.03
N VAL A 249 -18.51 -11.11 -3.32
CA VAL A 249 -18.82 -9.77 -3.84
C VAL A 249 -17.55 -8.95 -4.09
N ALA A 250 -16.58 -8.98 -3.18
CA ALA A 250 -15.30 -8.30 -3.30
C ALA A 250 -14.50 -8.80 -4.53
N GLU A 251 -14.47 -10.10 -4.78
CA GLU A 251 -13.86 -10.70 -5.97
C GLU A 251 -14.54 -10.21 -7.25
N PHE A 252 -15.87 -10.12 -7.30
CA PHE A 252 -16.58 -9.57 -8.46
C PHE A 252 -16.33 -8.06 -8.65
N ALA A 253 -16.24 -7.28 -7.56
CA ALA A 253 -15.89 -5.86 -7.63
C ALA A 253 -14.45 -5.65 -8.13
N LEU A 254 -13.47 -6.33 -7.52
CA LEU A 254 -12.06 -6.29 -7.93
C LEU A 254 -11.86 -6.78 -9.37
N ARG A 255 -12.64 -7.79 -9.80
CA ARG A 255 -12.68 -8.29 -11.18
C ARG A 255 -13.27 -7.28 -12.15
N SER A 256 -14.26 -6.48 -11.74
CA SER A 256 -14.83 -5.40 -12.55
C SER A 256 -13.78 -4.31 -12.81
N VAL A 257 -13.11 -3.83 -11.75
CA VAL A 257 -12.07 -2.80 -11.85
C VAL A 257 -10.84 -3.33 -12.59
N ASP A 258 -10.38 -4.56 -12.30
CA ASP A 258 -9.30 -5.22 -13.07
C ASP A 258 -9.69 -5.49 -14.54
N ARG A 259 -10.97 -5.49 -14.90
CA ARG A 259 -11.41 -5.58 -16.30
C ARG A 259 -11.33 -4.21 -16.98
N GLY A 260 -11.77 -3.14 -16.32
CA GLY A 260 -11.64 -1.77 -16.80
C GLY A 260 -10.19 -1.42 -17.10
N LEU A 261 -9.30 -1.58 -16.10
CA LEU A 261 -7.86 -1.32 -16.24
C LEU A 261 -7.18 -2.14 -17.35
N ARG A 262 -7.68 -3.34 -17.66
CA ARG A 262 -7.17 -4.16 -18.79
C ARG A 262 -7.76 -3.76 -20.14
N GLN A 263 -8.94 -3.17 -20.15
CA GLN A 263 -9.55 -2.62 -21.34
C GLN A 263 -8.82 -1.33 -21.74
N GLU A 264 -8.67 -0.40 -20.80
CA GLU A 264 -7.81 0.78 -20.89
C GLU A 264 -6.39 0.42 -21.39
N GLN A 265 -5.73 -0.56 -20.76
CA GLN A 265 -4.41 -1.04 -21.18
C GLN A 265 -4.40 -1.64 -22.60
N ALA A 266 -5.48 -2.29 -23.04
CA ALA A 266 -5.57 -2.87 -24.39
C ALA A 266 -5.92 -1.83 -25.46
N GLU A 267 -6.67 -0.78 -25.09
CA GLU A 267 -6.97 0.39 -25.91
C GLU A 267 -5.70 1.21 -26.12
N GLY A 268 -4.95 1.49 -25.05
CA GLY A 268 -3.63 2.14 -25.11
C GLY A 268 -2.59 1.33 -25.90
N MET A 269 -2.50 0.01 -25.68
CA MET A 269 -1.64 -0.86 -26.50
C MET A 269 -2.05 -0.90 -27.99
N ALA A 270 -3.34 -0.75 -28.31
CA ALA A 270 -3.81 -0.67 -29.70
C ALA A 270 -3.44 0.68 -30.34
N ARG A 271 -3.59 1.79 -29.62
CA ARG A 271 -3.12 3.12 -29.99
C ARG A 271 -1.60 3.14 -30.24
N MET A 272 -0.82 2.62 -29.29
CA MET A 272 0.64 2.54 -29.39
C MET A 272 1.10 1.63 -30.54
N GLY A 273 0.32 0.62 -30.91
CA GLY A 273 0.55 -0.18 -32.12
C GLY A 273 0.53 0.62 -33.42
N VAL A 274 -0.09 1.80 -33.45
CA VAL A 274 -0.14 2.72 -34.61
C VAL A 274 0.86 3.86 -34.47
N GLU A 275 0.92 4.52 -33.31
CA GLU A 275 1.76 5.72 -33.10
C GLU A 275 3.25 5.41 -32.87
N LEU A 276 3.54 4.41 -32.02
CA LEU A 276 4.91 4.14 -31.56
C LEU A 276 5.87 3.77 -32.71
N PRO A 277 5.49 3.04 -33.78
CA PRO A 277 6.37 2.77 -34.92
C PRO A 277 6.83 4.02 -35.68
N ALA A 278 6.10 5.13 -35.64
CA ALA A 278 6.57 6.41 -36.20
C ALA A 278 7.52 7.11 -35.24
N LYS A 279 7.09 7.30 -33.97
CA LYS A 279 7.88 7.94 -32.89
C LYS A 279 9.24 7.24 -32.70
N LYS A 280 9.26 5.90 -32.64
CA LYS A 280 10.47 5.07 -32.55
C LYS A 280 11.46 5.29 -33.70
N ARG A 281 10.99 5.40 -34.95
CA ARG A 281 11.89 5.63 -36.10
C ARG A 281 12.60 6.98 -36.02
N PHE A 282 11.88 8.03 -35.63
CA PHE A 282 12.44 9.37 -35.40
C PHE A 282 13.44 9.38 -34.23
N LEU A 283 13.06 8.83 -33.07
CA LEU A 283 13.95 8.71 -31.90
C LEU A 283 15.26 7.99 -32.25
N ARG A 284 15.17 6.90 -33.01
CA ARG A 284 16.32 6.12 -33.46
C ARG A 284 17.19 6.86 -34.48
N GLN A 285 16.59 7.64 -35.38
CA GLN A 285 17.34 8.49 -36.31
C GLN A 285 18.18 9.53 -35.57
N GLN A 286 17.62 10.24 -34.58
CA GLN A 286 18.40 11.19 -33.76
C GLN A 286 19.61 10.52 -33.09
N ILE A 287 19.45 9.32 -32.55
CA ILE A 287 20.53 8.57 -31.89
C ILE A 287 21.62 8.17 -32.91
N LEU A 288 21.23 7.72 -34.10
CA LEU A 288 22.18 7.42 -35.18
C LEU A 288 22.96 8.67 -35.64
N GLU A 289 22.29 9.83 -35.72
CA GLU A 289 22.92 11.11 -36.06
C GLU A 289 23.91 11.58 -34.97
N ARG A 290 23.56 11.44 -33.68
CA ARG A 290 24.46 11.69 -32.54
C ARG A 290 25.66 10.75 -32.56
N TRP A 291 25.47 9.44 -32.75
CA TRP A 291 26.56 8.47 -32.87
C TRP A 291 27.47 8.77 -34.07
N ALA A 292 26.91 9.24 -35.20
CA ALA A 292 27.70 9.67 -36.35
C ALA A 292 28.46 10.97 -36.09
N ALA A 293 27.92 11.90 -35.29
CA ALA A 293 28.64 13.10 -34.83
C ALA A 293 29.80 12.74 -33.89
N GLU A 294 29.57 11.92 -32.85
CA GLU A 294 30.62 11.46 -31.92
C GLU A 294 31.72 10.69 -32.67
N ALA A 295 31.33 9.80 -33.60
CA ALA A 295 32.29 9.08 -34.44
C ALA A 295 33.16 10.03 -35.27
N ARG A 296 32.57 11.00 -35.99
CA ARG A 296 33.32 11.99 -36.78
C ARG A 296 34.30 12.79 -35.93
N PHE A 297 33.87 13.25 -34.75
CA PHE A 297 34.72 13.95 -33.78
C PHE A 297 35.89 13.07 -33.30
N ASN A 298 35.61 11.83 -32.90
CA ASN A 298 36.61 10.85 -32.44
C ASN A 298 37.62 10.45 -33.54
N TYR A 299 37.23 10.47 -34.81
CA TYR A 299 38.16 10.26 -35.93
C TYR A 299 38.99 11.51 -36.25
N ALA A 300 38.41 12.71 -36.23
CA ALA A 300 39.10 13.96 -36.52
C ALA A 300 40.21 14.29 -35.50
N HIS A 301 39.94 14.13 -34.19
CA HIS A 301 40.98 14.29 -33.17
C HIS A 301 42.08 13.22 -33.26
N ALA A 302 41.75 12.02 -33.77
CA ALA A 302 42.73 10.96 -33.95
C ALA A 302 43.72 11.22 -35.11
N SER A 303 43.27 11.83 -36.21
CA SER A 303 44.18 12.23 -37.30
C SER A 303 45.11 13.36 -36.87
N GLN A 304 44.61 14.35 -36.11
CA GLN A 304 45.44 15.41 -35.54
C GLN A 304 46.50 14.89 -34.55
N ALA A 305 46.13 13.95 -33.67
CA ALA A 305 47.09 13.31 -32.76
C ALA A 305 48.15 12.48 -33.51
N GLY A 306 47.81 11.91 -34.67
CA GLY A 306 48.74 11.18 -35.54
C GLY A 306 49.79 12.07 -36.21
N SER A 307 49.41 13.29 -36.63
CA SER A 307 50.32 14.20 -37.36
C SER A 307 51.46 14.82 -36.54
N VAL A 308 51.46 14.67 -35.20
CA VAL A 308 52.47 15.28 -34.32
C VAL A 308 53.76 14.45 -34.21
N TRP A 309 53.74 13.15 -34.55
CA TRP A 309 54.91 12.27 -34.52
C TRP A 309 55.75 12.34 -35.82
N GLY A 310 55.80 13.52 -36.45
CA GLY A 310 56.13 13.68 -37.87
C GLY A 310 57.21 14.70 -38.25
N ASN A 311 57.97 15.28 -37.30
CA ASN A 311 59.32 15.82 -37.51
C ASN A 311 59.91 16.39 -36.21
N GLY A 312 61.22 16.26 -36.02
CA GLY A 312 61.91 16.75 -34.83
C GLY A 312 62.75 18.00 -35.06
N THR A 313 62.49 19.06 -34.31
CA THR A 313 63.48 20.09 -33.94
C THR A 313 63.06 20.80 -32.67
N THR A 314 63.97 20.94 -31.70
CA THR A 314 63.83 21.89 -30.59
C THR A 314 64.14 23.31 -31.08
N PRO A 315 63.47 24.33 -30.51
CA PRO A 315 64.09 25.07 -29.43
C PRO A 315 63.15 25.29 -28.22
N GLY A 316 63.72 25.68 -27.08
CA GLY A 316 62.96 25.90 -25.85
C GLY A 316 62.57 27.37 -25.61
N GLY A 317 61.56 27.56 -24.76
CA GLY A 317 61.11 28.84 -24.23
C GLY A 317 60.00 28.60 -23.21
N ASN A 318 59.99 29.36 -22.11
CA ASN A 318 58.91 29.30 -21.12
C ASN A 318 57.70 30.09 -21.64
N GLU A 319 56.47 29.65 -21.36
CA GLU A 319 55.64 30.28 -20.32
C GLU A 319 54.31 29.55 -20.06
N SER A 320 53.77 29.79 -18.86
CA SER A 320 52.49 29.39 -18.28
C SER A 320 51.47 28.60 -19.14
N MET A 321 51.20 27.36 -18.72
CA MET A 321 49.91 26.69 -18.96
C MET A 321 49.32 26.27 -17.60
N VAL A 322 48.20 26.87 -17.20
CA VAL A 322 47.54 26.58 -15.92
C VAL A 322 46.44 25.54 -16.14
N SER A 323 46.73 24.30 -15.77
CA SER A 323 45.73 23.22 -15.68
C SER A 323 45.37 22.99 -14.21
N PRO A 324 44.09 23.06 -13.81
CA PRO A 324 43.68 22.70 -12.45
C PRO A 324 43.86 21.19 -12.21
N SER A 325 44.79 20.80 -11.35
CA SER A 325 44.96 19.40 -10.94
C SER A 325 44.02 19.06 -9.78
N VAL A 326 43.01 18.22 -10.03
CA VAL A 326 42.21 17.59 -8.97
C VAL A 326 42.77 16.17 -8.72
N ALA A 327 43.61 16.04 -7.70
CA ALA A 327 44.17 14.76 -7.27
C ALA A 327 43.19 14.05 -6.32
N ALA A 328 42.25 13.28 -6.87
CA ALA A 328 41.34 12.45 -6.09
C ALA A 328 41.96 11.06 -5.80
N GLN A 329 42.53 10.88 -4.60
CA GLN A 329 42.84 9.55 -4.06
C GLN A 329 41.66 9.04 -3.24
N SER A 330 41.05 7.91 -3.63
CA SER A 330 40.14 7.13 -2.77
C SER A 330 40.20 5.63 -3.13
N PRO A 331 40.31 4.69 -2.16
CA PRO A 331 40.66 3.30 -2.45
C PRO A 331 39.49 2.30 -2.29
N TYR A 332 38.53 2.27 -3.24
CA TYR A 332 37.48 1.23 -3.27
C TYR A 332 37.29 0.60 -4.65
N GLY A 333 38.21 -0.29 -5.02
CA GLY A 333 38.05 -1.18 -6.17
C GLY A 333 37.28 -2.46 -5.82
N ALA A 334 36.03 -2.58 -6.26
CA ALA A 334 35.29 -3.84 -6.23
C ALA A 334 35.54 -4.65 -7.52
N ALA A 335 35.87 -5.93 -7.40
CA ALA A 335 36.48 -6.70 -8.48
C ALA A 335 35.49 -7.18 -9.56
N ALA A 336 35.56 -6.56 -10.75
CA ALA A 336 34.88 -7.02 -11.98
C ALA A 336 35.67 -6.76 -13.27
N GLY A 337 37.00 -6.56 -13.19
CA GLY A 337 37.83 -6.10 -14.33
C GLY A 337 39.08 -6.95 -14.66
N GLU A 338 39.63 -7.73 -13.73
CA GLU A 338 40.84 -8.51 -13.97
C GLU A 338 40.52 -9.86 -14.64
N TYR A 339 40.62 -9.93 -15.97
CA TYR A 339 41.09 -11.09 -16.77
C TYR A 339 40.92 -10.86 -18.29
N MET A 340 41.31 -9.69 -18.85
CA MET A 340 41.48 -9.55 -20.32
C MET A 340 42.38 -8.36 -20.73
N SER A 341 43.65 -8.40 -20.35
CA SER A 341 44.69 -7.50 -20.88
C SER A 341 46.04 -8.23 -20.95
N ASP A 342 46.36 -8.77 -22.14
CA ASP A 342 47.71 -8.81 -22.74
C ASP A 342 47.71 -9.67 -24.02
N VAL A 343 47.13 -9.11 -25.08
CA VAL A 343 47.36 -9.54 -26.47
C VAL A 343 47.55 -8.27 -27.32
N PRO A 344 48.77 -7.95 -27.76
CA PRO A 344 49.00 -6.79 -28.61
C PRO A 344 48.28 -6.94 -29.97
N GLY A 345 47.40 -5.98 -30.30
CA GLY A 345 46.74 -5.89 -31.61
C GLY A 345 45.22 -5.78 -31.57
N VAL A 346 44.55 -6.36 -30.56
CA VAL A 346 43.07 -6.35 -30.50
C VAL A 346 42.58 -5.35 -29.44
N LYS A 347 42.32 -4.10 -29.86
CA LYS A 347 41.54 -3.16 -29.03
C LYS A 347 40.11 -3.70 -28.87
N SER A 348 39.66 -3.82 -27.63
CA SER A 348 38.30 -4.29 -27.32
C SER A 348 37.26 -3.41 -28.02
N GLN A 349 36.28 -4.01 -28.70
CA GLN A 349 35.22 -3.28 -29.41
C GLN A 349 34.36 -2.40 -28.49
N LEU A 350 34.35 -2.64 -27.17
CA LEU A 350 33.74 -1.73 -26.19
C LEU A 350 34.43 -0.35 -26.15
N GLN A 351 35.70 -0.26 -26.56
CA GLN A 351 36.46 0.98 -26.72
C GLN A 351 36.44 1.50 -28.18
N SER A 352 35.44 1.10 -28.98
CA SER A 352 35.27 1.60 -30.34
C SER A 352 35.05 3.12 -30.36
N ARG A 353 35.75 3.81 -31.28
CA ARG A 353 35.54 5.25 -31.58
C ARG A 353 34.16 5.54 -32.17
N ASN A 354 33.54 4.56 -32.81
CA ASN A 354 32.15 4.62 -33.27
C ASN A 354 31.24 3.99 -32.19
N PRO A 355 30.25 4.72 -31.63
CA PRO A 355 29.37 4.21 -30.58
C PRO A 355 28.50 3.02 -30.99
N LYS A 356 27.96 2.98 -32.23
CA LYS A 356 27.13 1.87 -32.74
C LYS A 356 27.86 0.53 -32.56
N LYS A 357 29.15 0.52 -32.91
CA LYS A 357 30.05 -0.65 -32.78
C LYS A 357 30.37 -1.06 -31.33
N ARG A 358 30.08 -0.23 -30.31
CA ARG A 358 30.18 -0.62 -28.89
C ARG A 358 29.00 -1.53 -28.50
N PHE A 359 27.78 -1.21 -28.93
CA PHE A 359 26.59 -2.04 -28.73
C PHE A 359 26.64 -3.33 -29.56
N GLU A 360 27.14 -3.27 -30.80
CA GLU A 360 27.32 -4.46 -31.64
C GLU A 360 28.42 -5.41 -31.13
N SER A 361 29.22 -4.98 -30.14
CA SER A 361 30.42 -5.71 -29.71
C SER A 361 30.12 -7.07 -29.10
N ASN A 362 31.00 -8.03 -29.39
CA ASN A 362 30.94 -9.37 -28.80
C ASN A 362 30.99 -9.35 -27.25
N ALA A 363 31.57 -8.31 -26.65
CA ALA A 363 31.63 -8.16 -25.19
C ALA A 363 30.34 -7.55 -24.59
N TRP A 364 29.61 -6.69 -25.32
CA TRP A 364 28.25 -6.30 -24.94
C TRP A 364 27.29 -7.49 -25.00
N ARG A 365 27.31 -8.23 -26.13
CA ARG A 365 26.49 -9.45 -26.31
C ARG A 365 26.70 -10.45 -25.17
N ARG A 366 27.96 -10.80 -24.85
CA ARG A 366 28.28 -11.66 -23.68
C ARG A 366 27.70 -11.14 -22.35
N ARG A 367 27.67 -9.83 -22.10
CA ARG A 367 27.07 -9.26 -20.88
C ARG A 367 25.56 -9.43 -20.85
N LEU A 368 24.87 -9.19 -21.98
CA LEU A 368 23.44 -9.45 -22.11
C LEU A 368 23.11 -10.94 -21.90
N ASP A 369 23.85 -11.84 -22.55
CA ASP A 369 23.63 -13.28 -22.43
C ASP A 369 23.93 -13.80 -21.02
N GLN A 370 24.95 -13.28 -20.36
CA GLN A 370 25.21 -13.56 -18.95
C GLN A 370 24.04 -13.13 -18.05
N TYR A 371 23.55 -11.90 -18.20
CA TYR A 371 22.37 -11.38 -17.49
C TYR A 371 21.12 -12.26 -17.71
N ARG A 372 20.82 -12.59 -18.98
CA ARG A 372 19.68 -13.45 -19.36
C ARG A 372 19.74 -14.84 -18.75
N ASN A 373 20.90 -15.48 -18.81
CA ASN A 373 21.09 -16.87 -18.35
C ASN A 373 21.07 -16.98 -16.82
N LEU A 374 21.70 -16.06 -16.09
CA LEU A 374 21.79 -16.12 -14.62
C LEU A 374 20.43 -15.93 -13.91
N ASN A 375 19.51 -15.18 -14.53
CA ASN A 375 18.15 -14.93 -14.03
C ASN A 375 17.32 -16.23 -13.90
N GLN A 376 17.54 -17.24 -14.76
CA GLN A 376 16.63 -18.40 -14.85
C GLN A 376 16.84 -19.46 -13.76
N ASP A 377 18.10 -19.82 -13.43
CA ASP A 377 18.36 -20.99 -12.58
C ASP A 377 18.42 -20.68 -11.09
N LYS A 378 19.13 -19.62 -10.68
CA LYS A 378 19.29 -19.29 -9.25
C LYS A 378 17.96 -18.88 -8.59
N LYS A 379 17.06 -18.27 -9.37
CA LYS A 379 15.68 -17.89 -8.99
C LYS A 379 14.86 -19.09 -8.48
N LYS A 380 15.04 -20.28 -9.09
CA LYS A 380 14.38 -21.53 -8.69
C LYS A 380 14.79 -21.96 -7.27
N ALA A 381 16.06 -21.77 -6.90
CA ALA A 381 16.57 -22.10 -5.57
C ALA A 381 16.06 -21.14 -4.49
N PHE A 382 15.99 -19.84 -4.78
CA PHE A 382 15.47 -18.84 -3.85
C PHE A 382 13.97 -19.05 -3.54
N VAL A 383 13.16 -19.27 -4.58
CA VAL A 383 11.71 -19.52 -4.47
C VAL A 383 11.38 -20.69 -3.51
N ASN A 384 12.25 -21.70 -3.40
CA ASN A 384 12.04 -22.80 -2.46
C ASN A 384 12.28 -22.40 -0.99
N LYS A 385 13.18 -21.45 -0.69
CA LYS A 385 13.29 -20.86 0.66
C LYS A 385 12.09 -19.97 0.97
N GLU A 386 11.60 -19.23 -0.02
CA GLU A 386 10.45 -18.31 0.12
C GLU A 386 9.15 -19.07 0.46
N LYS A 387 8.92 -20.25 -0.17
CA LYS A 387 7.81 -21.16 0.16
C LYS A 387 7.74 -21.56 1.64
N LEU A 388 8.87 -21.77 2.33
CA LEU A 388 8.89 -22.12 3.75
C LEU A 388 8.39 -20.94 4.62
N ARG A 389 8.86 -19.72 4.32
CA ARG A 389 8.42 -18.49 5.00
C ARG A 389 6.93 -18.21 4.75
N THR A 390 6.46 -18.45 3.52
CA THR A 390 5.04 -18.44 3.14
C THR A 390 4.21 -19.42 3.97
N GLY A 391 4.68 -20.67 4.12
CA GLY A 391 4.02 -21.68 4.94
C GLY A 391 3.88 -21.27 6.41
N LEU A 392 4.97 -20.76 7.01
CA LEU A 392 4.96 -20.25 8.39
C LEU A 392 4.03 -19.06 8.59
N LEU A 393 3.94 -18.13 7.62
CA LEU A 393 3.02 -16.99 7.69
C LEU A 393 1.56 -17.43 7.60
N ASN A 394 1.23 -18.41 6.75
CA ASN A 394 -0.11 -18.97 6.67
C ASN A 394 -0.50 -19.76 7.94
N ILE A 395 0.42 -20.55 8.50
CA ILE A 395 0.20 -21.23 9.79
C ILE A 395 -0.06 -20.20 10.90
N PHE A 396 0.70 -19.10 10.94
CA PHE A 396 0.48 -18.01 11.90
C PHE A 396 -0.93 -17.40 11.77
N PHE A 397 -1.39 -17.06 10.56
CA PHE A 397 -2.72 -16.49 10.38
C PHE A 397 -3.85 -17.50 10.65
N ILE A 398 -3.71 -18.77 10.27
CA ILE A 398 -4.70 -19.81 10.59
C ILE A 398 -4.81 -20.01 12.11
N LEU A 399 -3.69 -20.04 12.83
CA LEU A 399 -3.69 -20.09 14.30
C LEU A 399 -4.30 -18.83 14.91
N LEU A 400 -4.01 -17.65 14.35
CA LEU A 400 -4.60 -16.38 14.82
C LEU A 400 -6.14 -16.42 14.72
N VAL A 401 -6.70 -16.89 13.60
CA VAL A 401 -8.15 -17.07 13.44
C VAL A 401 -8.71 -18.03 14.49
N ILE A 402 -8.11 -19.22 14.67
CA ILE A 402 -8.54 -20.21 15.67
C ILE A 402 -8.51 -19.60 17.09
N PHE A 403 -7.45 -18.87 17.44
CA PHE A 403 -7.37 -18.21 18.74
C PHE A 403 -8.38 -17.08 18.89
N THR A 404 -8.63 -16.28 17.85
CA THR A 404 -9.67 -15.24 17.83
C THR A 404 -11.06 -15.82 18.05
N GLU A 405 -11.44 -16.86 17.30
CA GLU A 405 -12.73 -17.54 17.44
C GLU A 405 -12.89 -18.18 18.83
N TRP A 406 -11.86 -18.90 19.31
CA TRP A 406 -11.84 -19.49 20.65
C TRP A 406 -11.99 -18.43 21.75
N PHE A 407 -11.32 -17.29 21.60
CA PHE A 407 -11.35 -16.19 22.55
C PHE A 407 -12.73 -15.51 22.59
N ILE A 408 -13.40 -15.36 21.44
CA ILE A 408 -14.79 -14.88 21.38
C ILE A 408 -15.73 -15.85 22.09
N ILE A 409 -15.62 -17.17 21.88
CA ILE A 409 -16.45 -18.15 22.62
C ILE A 409 -16.13 -18.07 24.13
N ARG A 410 -14.85 -17.93 24.50
CA ARG A 410 -14.41 -17.90 25.90
C ARG A 410 -14.83 -16.65 26.68
N PHE A 411 -14.94 -15.50 26.02
CA PHE A 411 -15.27 -14.22 26.66
C PHE A 411 -16.64 -13.65 26.28
N SER A 412 -17.41 -14.33 25.42
CA SER A 412 -18.82 -14.01 25.19
C SER A 412 -19.60 -14.01 26.51
N PRO A 413 -20.33 -12.93 26.87
CA PRO A 413 -21.10 -12.88 28.11
C PRO A 413 -22.08 -14.06 28.21
N GLN A 414 -22.00 -14.76 29.33
CA GLN A 414 -22.81 -15.96 29.60
C GLN A 414 -24.27 -15.61 29.93
N HIS A 415 -24.49 -14.40 30.45
CA HIS A 415 -25.78 -13.84 30.80
C HIS A 415 -25.83 -12.40 30.26
N MET A 416 -26.86 -12.10 29.47
CA MET A 416 -27.30 -10.73 29.19
C MET A 416 -28.66 -10.60 29.84
N ASN A 417 -28.89 -9.49 30.53
CA ASN A 417 -30.04 -9.33 31.42
C ASN A 417 -31.17 -8.63 30.64
N PRO A 418 -32.34 -9.25 30.45
CA PRO A 418 -33.34 -8.77 29.50
C PRO A 418 -34.08 -7.50 29.97
N ASP A 419 -34.03 -7.20 31.27
CA ASP A 419 -34.56 -5.98 31.87
C ASP A 419 -33.60 -4.77 31.76
N ASP A 420 -32.38 -4.94 31.22
CA ASP A 420 -31.43 -3.84 31.05
C ASP A 420 -32.03 -2.75 30.14
N SER A 421 -32.38 -1.60 30.73
CA SER A 421 -33.02 -0.52 30.01
C SER A 421 -32.04 0.14 29.02
N LEU A 422 -32.52 1.06 28.16
CA LEU A 422 -31.62 1.87 27.33
C LEU A 422 -30.61 2.68 28.16
N TYR A 423 -30.90 2.96 29.44
CA TYR A 423 -29.94 3.56 30.36
C TYR A 423 -28.91 2.54 30.86
N ASP A 424 -29.32 1.30 31.16
CA ASP A 424 -28.40 0.25 31.65
C ASP A 424 -27.53 -0.31 30.53
N ALA A 425 -28.04 -0.39 29.29
CA ALA A 425 -27.24 -0.64 28.09
C ALA A 425 -26.23 0.51 27.83
N PHE A 426 -26.64 1.77 28.01
CA PHE A 426 -25.72 2.91 27.92
C PHE A 426 -24.66 2.90 29.02
N VAL A 427 -25.05 2.62 30.28
CA VAL A 427 -24.13 2.46 31.41
C VAL A 427 -23.23 1.24 31.20
N GLY A 428 -23.72 0.15 30.58
CA GLY A 428 -22.93 -1.01 30.19
C GLY A 428 -21.87 -0.68 29.14
N VAL A 429 -22.22 0.08 28.10
CA VAL A 429 -21.27 0.57 27.08
C VAL A 429 -20.28 1.60 27.66
N VAL A 430 -20.71 2.43 28.61
CA VAL A 430 -19.83 3.31 29.40
C VAL A 430 -19.02 2.52 30.45
N SER A 431 -19.45 1.32 30.82
CA SER A 431 -18.75 0.37 31.69
C SER A 431 -17.75 -0.52 30.92
N ILE A 432 -17.67 -0.44 29.59
CA ILE A 432 -16.51 -0.96 28.83
C ILE A 432 -15.21 -0.24 29.26
N TRP A 433 -15.33 0.96 29.83
CA TRP A 433 -14.22 1.71 30.45
C TRP A 433 -13.83 1.16 31.84
N ASP A 434 -14.68 0.36 32.48
CA ASP A 434 -14.36 -0.51 33.62
C ASP A 434 -14.05 -1.93 33.09
N ALA A 435 -12.93 -2.03 32.37
CA ALA A 435 -12.61 -3.18 31.52
C ALA A 435 -12.44 -4.49 32.31
N THR A 436 -13.53 -5.26 32.44
CA THR A 436 -13.55 -6.51 33.22
C THR A 436 -12.93 -7.71 32.50
N SER A 437 -12.87 -7.71 31.16
CA SER A 437 -12.29 -8.81 30.38
C SER A 437 -11.07 -8.39 29.57
N VAL A 438 -10.22 -9.38 29.22
CA VAL A 438 -9.04 -9.16 28.36
C VAL A 438 -9.44 -8.72 26.94
N LEU A 439 -10.68 -9.02 26.52
CA LEU A 439 -11.25 -8.53 25.25
C LEU A 439 -11.41 -7.00 25.29
N ASP A 440 -11.99 -6.49 26.37
CA ASP A 440 -12.26 -5.06 26.57
C ASP A 440 -10.94 -4.31 26.64
N TRP A 441 -9.96 -4.82 27.41
CA TRP A 441 -8.61 -4.26 27.47
C TRP A 441 -7.90 -4.19 26.10
N LEU A 442 -8.07 -5.17 25.21
CA LEU A 442 -7.47 -5.13 23.88
C LEU A 442 -8.10 -4.07 22.97
N ILE A 443 -9.43 -3.95 23.00
CA ILE A 443 -10.16 -2.93 22.21
C ILE A 443 -9.89 -1.53 22.78
N PHE A 444 -9.95 -1.39 24.10
CA PHE A 444 -9.67 -0.14 24.82
C PHE A 444 -8.24 0.34 24.59
N LEU A 445 -7.24 -0.56 24.60
CA LEU A 445 -5.85 -0.19 24.39
C LEU A 445 -5.59 0.38 22.99
N ASP A 446 -6.24 -0.13 21.93
CA ASP A 446 -6.07 0.40 20.56
C ASP A 446 -6.66 1.81 20.42
N VAL A 447 -7.87 2.00 20.96
CA VAL A 447 -8.58 3.29 20.96
C VAL A 447 -7.85 4.32 21.83
N LEU A 448 -7.41 3.92 23.02
CA LEU A 448 -6.61 4.76 23.92
C LEU A 448 -5.27 5.13 23.29
N LEU A 449 -4.60 4.19 22.62
CA LEU A 449 -3.29 4.42 21.98
C LEU A 449 -3.40 5.37 20.78
N ASP A 450 -4.43 5.22 19.94
CA ASP A 450 -4.67 6.12 18.80
C ASP A 450 -4.99 7.54 19.26
N ILE A 451 -5.94 7.69 20.21
CA ILE A 451 -6.30 9.00 20.79
C ILE A 451 -5.12 9.63 21.54
N PHE A 452 -4.32 8.84 22.27
CA PHE A 452 -3.13 9.31 22.98
C PHE A 452 -2.04 9.78 22.01
N LEU A 453 -1.73 9.01 20.97
CA LEU A 453 -0.72 9.38 19.98
C LEU A 453 -1.15 10.60 19.17
N PHE A 454 -2.44 10.70 18.81
CA PHE A 454 -3.00 11.86 18.14
C PHE A 454 -2.99 13.12 19.03
N GLY A 455 -3.43 13.00 20.29
CA GLY A 455 -3.39 14.11 21.25
C GLY A 455 -1.96 14.58 21.53
N CYS A 456 -1.02 13.65 21.76
CA CYS A 456 0.39 13.99 21.90
C CYS A 456 0.95 14.67 20.63
N ALA A 457 0.57 14.23 19.43
CA ALA A 457 0.95 14.90 18.19
C ALA A 457 0.41 16.35 18.15
N MET A 458 -0.88 16.57 18.45
CA MET A 458 -1.47 17.92 18.48
C MET A 458 -0.79 18.88 19.47
N PHE A 459 -0.39 18.40 20.65
CA PHE A 459 0.21 19.25 21.68
C PHE A 459 1.71 19.50 21.48
N VAL A 460 2.44 18.58 20.84
CA VAL A 460 3.88 18.72 20.57
C VAL A 460 4.16 19.39 19.22
N VAL A 461 3.29 19.17 18.22
CA VAL A 461 3.47 19.68 16.85
C VAL A 461 2.56 20.86 16.57
N LYS A 462 3.17 21.98 16.14
CA LYS A 462 2.48 23.03 15.41
C LYS A 462 2.80 22.87 13.92
N TRP A 463 1.80 22.86 13.04
CA TRP A 463 2.04 22.87 11.60
C TRP A 463 2.72 24.19 11.19
N PRO A 464 3.84 24.18 10.43
CA PRO A 464 4.55 25.40 10.08
C PRO A 464 3.78 26.24 9.05
N LYS A 465 3.95 27.57 9.14
CA LYS A 465 3.39 28.53 8.17
C LYS A 465 3.92 28.27 6.76
N LYS A 466 3.19 28.74 5.73
CA LYS A 466 3.70 28.84 4.35
C LYS A 466 5.00 29.66 4.37
N PRO A 467 6.04 29.29 3.61
CA PRO A 467 7.25 30.10 3.53
C PRO A 467 6.94 31.44 2.84
N VAL A 468 7.30 32.56 3.46
CA VAL A 468 7.02 33.93 2.97
C VAL A 468 7.55 34.17 1.55
N PHE A 469 8.71 33.57 1.25
CA PHE A 469 9.34 33.59 -0.07
C PHE A 469 8.43 33.10 -1.21
N ALA A 470 7.52 32.16 -0.93
CA ALA A 470 6.59 31.62 -1.92
C ALA A 470 5.45 32.58 -2.30
N GLU A 471 5.14 33.58 -1.46
CA GLU A 471 4.14 34.60 -1.80
C GLU A 471 4.77 35.64 -2.72
N HIS A 472 5.94 36.18 -2.36
CA HIS A 472 6.64 37.15 -3.21
C HIS A 472 7.04 36.59 -4.58
N MET A 473 7.55 35.35 -4.65
CA MET A 473 7.83 34.72 -5.95
C MET A 473 6.54 34.51 -6.77
N GLN A 474 5.39 34.20 -6.14
CA GLN A 474 4.12 34.07 -6.86
C GLN A 474 3.56 35.42 -7.32
N GLU A 475 3.88 36.52 -6.63
CA GLU A 475 3.58 37.89 -7.05
C GLU A 475 4.47 38.33 -8.22
N GLU A 476 5.79 38.12 -8.13
CA GLU A 476 6.75 38.42 -9.21
C GLU A 476 6.50 37.56 -10.46
N LEU A 477 6.15 36.28 -10.32
CA LEU A 477 5.84 35.42 -11.47
C LEU A 477 4.55 35.88 -12.17
N LYS A 478 3.54 36.34 -11.41
CA LYS A 478 2.33 36.96 -11.98
C LYS A 478 2.59 38.32 -12.61
N ALA A 479 3.55 39.08 -12.10
CA ALA A 479 3.94 40.37 -12.65
C ALA A 479 4.86 40.27 -13.89
N SER A 480 5.58 39.14 -14.04
CA SER A 480 6.50 38.89 -15.16
C SER A 480 5.90 38.07 -16.31
N ILE A 481 4.76 37.40 -16.11
CA ILE A 481 3.90 36.96 -17.21
C ILE A 481 3.38 38.22 -17.94
N PRO A 482 3.69 38.44 -19.24
CA PRO A 482 3.21 39.60 -19.95
C PRO A 482 1.68 39.53 -20.13
N LYS A 483 0.98 40.66 -19.95
CA LYS A 483 -0.41 40.81 -20.40
C LYS A 483 -0.48 40.80 -21.93
N VAL A 484 -0.53 39.61 -22.51
CA VAL A 484 -0.82 39.31 -23.91
C VAL A 484 -1.70 38.06 -23.89
N ILE A 485 -2.79 38.05 -24.66
CA ILE A 485 -3.92 37.10 -24.54
C ILE A 485 -4.79 37.38 -23.30
N GLU A 486 -5.33 38.60 -23.18
CA GLU A 486 -6.58 38.88 -22.41
C GLU A 486 -7.33 40.12 -22.98
N GLU A 487 -7.24 40.35 -24.30
CA GLU A 487 -7.92 41.45 -25.03
C GLU A 487 -8.38 41.00 -26.44
N GLU A 488 -9.09 39.86 -26.58
CA GLU A 488 -9.76 39.54 -27.87
C GLU A 488 -11.06 38.68 -27.73
N GLU A 489 -11.80 38.80 -26.61
CA GLU A 489 -13.15 38.21 -26.50
C GLU A 489 -14.01 38.92 -25.41
N ASP A 490 -14.58 40.10 -25.75
CA ASP A 490 -15.82 40.70 -25.17
C ASP A 490 -16.02 42.18 -25.64
N ASP A 491 -16.55 42.41 -26.86
CA ASP A 491 -17.01 43.76 -27.28
C ASP A 491 -18.23 43.71 -28.23
N ASP A 492 -19.29 42.98 -27.85
CA ASP A 492 -20.58 43.11 -28.56
C ASP A 492 -21.85 42.82 -27.71
N GLU A 493 -22.10 43.61 -26.66
CA GLU A 493 -23.48 44.12 -26.47
C GLU A 493 -23.53 45.47 -25.71
N LYS A 494 -24.31 46.44 -26.23
CA LYS A 494 -24.41 47.79 -25.68
C LYS A 494 -25.87 48.20 -25.40
N ARG A 495 -26.27 48.29 -24.12
CA ARG A 495 -26.83 49.52 -23.49
C ARG A 495 -27.27 49.34 -22.03
N PRO A 496 -27.28 50.42 -21.22
CA PRO A 496 -27.61 50.37 -19.79
C PRO A 496 -29.09 50.62 -19.47
N LEU A 497 -29.48 50.24 -18.26
CA LEU A 497 -30.59 50.85 -17.52
C LEU A 497 -30.03 51.44 -16.21
N ALA A 498 -30.60 52.54 -15.74
CA ALA A 498 -30.12 53.31 -14.58
C ALA A 498 -31.09 53.25 -13.39
N GLU A 499 -30.74 53.97 -12.31
CA GLU A 499 -31.54 54.20 -11.08
C GLU A 499 -31.67 52.97 -10.15
N LEU A 500 -31.52 53.03 -8.83
CA LEU A 500 -31.19 54.08 -7.84
C LEU A 500 -29.99 53.58 -6.96
N GLN A 501 -29.31 54.33 -6.08
CA GLN A 501 -29.79 55.37 -5.16
C GLN A 501 -28.62 56.24 -4.60
N GLN A 502 -28.91 57.50 -4.23
CA GLN A 502 -28.04 58.39 -3.42
C GLN A 502 -28.12 57.96 -1.92
N GLU A 503 -27.42 58.52 -0.91
CA GLU A 503 -26.93 59.90 -0.71
C GLU A 503 -25.96 59.98 0.50
N GLN A 504 -25.52 61.20 0.86
CA GLN A 504 -24.59 61.62 1.95
C GLN A 504 -23.10 61.62 1.54
N GLN A 505 -22.34 62.74 1.50
CA GLN A 505 -22.26 64.03 2.25
C GLN A 505 -21.56 63.93 3.62
N ASP A 506 -20.53 64.72 3.96
CA ASP A 506 -19.66 65.60 3.13
C ASP A 506 -18.16 65.17 3.19
N GLU A 507 -17.12 65.88 3.65
CA GLU A 507 -16.90 67.19 4.30
C GLU A 507 -15.46 67.71 3.94
N GLU A 508 -15.07 68.90 4.42
CA GLU A 508 -13.86 69.73 4.12
C GLU A 508 -12.56 69.25 4.89
N ASP A 509 -11.30 69.73 4.71
CA ASP A 509 -10.73 70.96 4.11
C ASP A 509 -9.18 70.93 3.82
N GLU A 510 -8.69 71.97 3.11
CA GLU A 510 -7.33 72.61 2.99
C GLU A 510 -5.95 71.86 2.88
N ASP A 511 -5.27 72.10 1.73
CA ASP A 511 -3.87 72.53 1.45
C ASP A 511 -2.66 72.36 2.43
N ASP A 512 -1.46 72.02 1.89
CA ASP A 512 -0.31 72.97 1.73
C ASP A 512 0.82 72.46 0.78
N ASP A 513 1.74 73.35 0.39
CA ASP A 513 2.76 73.22 -0.69
C ASP A 513 4.15 72.67 -0.26
N MET A 514 4.84 71.94 -1.16
CA MET A 514 6.25 72.18 -1.56
C MET A 514 6.87 71.06 -2.42
N THR A 515 7.63 71.45 -3.45
CA THR A 515 8.51 70.56 -4.23
C THR A 515 9.99 70.99 -4.12
N PRO A 516 10.95 70.43 -4.88
CA PRO A 516 11.76 69.30 -4.40
C PRO A 516 13.24 69.66 -4.18
N ARG A 517 13.98 68.84 -3.40
CA ARG A 517 15.44 68.98 -3.34
C ARG A 517 16.19 67.64 -3.31
N SER A 518 16.93 67.39 -4.39
CA SER A 518 17.79 66.22 -4.63
C SER A 518 18.82 65.99 -3.51
N MET A 519 19.01 64.71 -3.14
CA MET A 519 20.30 64.25 -2.61
C MET A 519 20.60 62.79 -2.98
N MET A 520 21.47 62.63 -3.97
CA MET A 520 22.45 61.55 -4.23
C MET A 520 22.08 60.09 -3.94
N THR A 521 22.09 59.31 -5.02
CA THR A 521 22.12 57.83 -5.08
C THR A 521 23.14 57.19 -4.13
N ALA A 522 22.70 56.19 -3.37
CA ALA A 522 23.53 55.07 -2.91
C ALA A 522 23.36 53.88 -3.89
N PRO A 523 24.33 52.94 -3.98
CA PRO A 523 24.19 51.74 -4.80
C PRO A 523 23.15 50.77 -4.22
N SER A 524 22.61 49.88 -5.06
CA SER A 524 21.49 48.99 -4.76
C SER A 524 21.92 47.68 -4.08
N ASP A 525 21.57 47.50 -2.80
CA ASP A 525 21.69 46.21 -2.08
C ASP A 525 20.79 45.11 -2.69
N GLU A 526 19.75 45.48 -3.42
CA GLU A 526 18.77 44.58 -4.06
C GLU A 526 19.42 43.55 -5.01
N SER A 527 20.58 43.89 -5.60
CA SER A 527 21.33 42.99 -6.47
C SER A 527 21.92 41.79 -5.72
N GLU A 528 22.39 41.97 -4.48
CA GLU A 528 22.94 40.85 -3.70
C GLU A 528 21.83 39.91 -3.22
N THR A 529 20.61 40.44 -2.96
CA THR A 529 19.47 39.59 -2.60
C THR A 529 19.00 38.70 -3.75
N VAL A 530 19.00 39.17 -5.00
CA VAL A 530 18.57 38.35 -6.15
C VAL A 530 19.60 37.26 -6.48
N ASP A 531 20.90 37.56 -6.51
CA ASP A 531 21.93 36.53 -6.71
C ASP A 531 21.98 35.53 -5.54
N PHE A 532 21.76 35.99 -4.29
CA PHE A 532 21.60 35.09 -3.14
C PHE A 532 20.37 34.18 -3.29
N VAL A 533 19.23 34.71 -3.75
CA VAL A 533 18.00 33.95 -4.02
C VAL A 533 18.22 32.93 -5.14
N LEU A 534 18.85 33.30 -6.25
CA LEU A 534 19.22 32.38 -7.33
C LEU A 534 20.24 31.32 -6.86
N SER A 535 21.11 31.66 -5.90
CA SER A 535 22.01 30.68 -5.29
C SER A 535 21.30 29.67 -4.37
N GLN A 536 20.13 30.03 -3.82
CA GLN A 536 19.29 29.10 -3.05
C GLN A 536 18.27 28.33 -3.90
N GLY A 537 17.80 28.91 -5.00
CA GLY A 537 16.83 28.28 -5.91
C GLY A 537 17.45 27.20 -6.81
N MET A 538 18.74 27.30 -7.12
CA MET A 538 19.43 26.30 -7.93
C MET A 538 19.75 25.04 -7.11
N THR A 539 19.01 23.96 -7.34
CA THR A 539 19.18 22.63 -6.73
C THR A 539 20.45 21.89 -7.21
N ARG A 540 21.61 22.55 -7.18
CA ARG A 540 22.87 22.13 -7.83
C ARG A 540 23.28 20.70 -7.50
N ASP A 541 23.21 20.35 -6.22
CA ASP A 541 23.65 19.06 -5.70
C ASP A 541 22.51 18.03 -5.63
N VAL A 542 21.38 18.27 -6.29
CA VAL A 542 20.17 17.44 -6.21
C VAL A 542 19.68 17.06 -7.60
N CYS A 543 19.41 15.76 -7.80
CA CYS A 543 18.66 15.27 -8.96
C CYS A 543 17.22 14.89 -8.59
N LEU A 544 16.37 14.78 -9.62
CA LEU A 544 15.00 14.27 -9.50
C LEU A 544 14.90 12.94 -10.24
N LEU A 545 14.47 11.87 -9.56
CA LEU A 545 14.16 10.57 -10.15
C LEU A 545 12.64 10.40 -10.19
N ILE A 546 12.08 10.25 -11.39
CA ILE A 546 10.65 10.02 -11.63
C ILE A 546 10.49 8.58 -12.05
N ALA A 547 9.82 7.75 -11.25
CA ALA A 547 9.47 6.39 -11.67
C ALA A 547 8.27 6.46 -12.62
N CYS A 548 8.33 5.75 -13.73
CA CYS A 548 7.21 5.71 -14.66
C CYS A 548 6.93 4.31 -15.23
N HIS A 549 5.67 4.01 -15.50
CA HIS A 549 5.26 2.72 -16.06
C HIS A 549 3.93 2.79 -16.78
N GLN A 550 3.96 2.66 -18.12
CA GLN A 550 2.75 2.74 -18.95
C GLN A 550 2.01 4.09 -18.77
N SER A 551 2.80 5.13 -18.51
CA SER A 551 2.46 6.52 -18.22
C SER A 551 2.06 7.34 -19.44
N THR A 552 2.15 6.79 -20.64
CA THR A 552 1.69 7.45 -21.88
C THR A 552 0.64 6.63 -22.64
N MET A 553 0.21 5.47 -22.13
CA MET A 553 -0.76 4.58 -22.79
C MET A 553 -2.08 5.23 -23.17
N THR A 554 -2.57 6.20 -22.39
CA THR A 554 -3.78 6.99 -22.68
C THR A 554 -3.43 8.47 -22.74
N GLU A 555 -4.28 9.27 -23.35
CA GLU A 555 -4.10 10.72 -23.49
C GLU A 555 -4.14 11.44 -22.13
N GLU A 556 -5.07 11.06 -21.25
CA GLU A 556 -5.14 11.51 -19.85
C GLU A 556 -3.83 11.23 -19.08
N ARG A 557 -3.23 10.05 -19.28
CA ARG A 557 -1.93 9.70 -18.69
C ARG A 557 -0.79 10.49 -19.31
N TYR A 558 -0.79 10.68 -20.62
CA TYR A 558 0.21 11.50 -21.33
C TYR A 558 0.22 12.95 -20.84
N GLU A 559 -0.95 13.58 -20.68
CA GLU A 559 -1.02 14.94 -20.12
C GLU A 559 -0.72 14.97 -18.62
N THR A 560 -1.11 13.94 -17.84
CA THR A 560 -0.67 13.79 -16.44
C THR A 560 0.85 13.76 -16.32
N PHE A 561 1.51 12.87 -17.07
CA PHE A 561 2.95 12.67 -17.02
C PHE A 561 3.71 13.89 -17.55
N THR A 562 3.25 14.50 -18.66
CA THR A 562 3.89 15.73 -19.17
C THR A 562 3.61 16.94 -18.27
N ALA A 563 2.48 17.02 -17.56
CA ALA A 563 2.27 18.01 -16.51
C ALA A 563 3.23 17.82 -15.32
N THR A 564 3.45 16.57 -14.86
CA THR A 564 4.46 16.24 -13.84
C THR A 564 5.86 16.69 -14.28
N LEU A 565 6.24 16.45 -15.54
CA LEU A 565 7.53 16.91 -16.10
C LEU A 565 7.62 18.44 -16.22
N ARG A 566 6.56 19.12 -16.67
CA ARG A 566 6.49 20.60 -16.74
C ARG A 566 6.61 21.22 -15.33
N ALA A 567 5.95 20.63 -14.33
CA ALA A 567 6.06 21.05 -12.93
C ALA A 567 7.46 20.82 -12.36
N ALA A 568 8.11 19.69 -12.69
CA ALA A 568 9.48 19.42 -12.29
C ALA A 568 10.50 20.44 -12.83
N LEU A 569 10.31 20.94 -14.05
CA LEU A 569 11.15 21.99 -14.64
C LEU A 569 11.06 23.35 -13.94
N MET A 570 10.02 23.59 -13.12
CA MET A 570 9.94 24.79 -12.27
C MET A 570 10.88 24.73 -11.05
N VAL A 571 11.42 23.55 -10.73
CA VAL A 571 12.23 23.30 -9.52
C VAL A 571 13.64 22.78 -9.85
N PHE A 572 13.77 21.97 -10.91
CA PHE A 572 15.02 21.32 -11.30
C PHE A 572 15.45 21.71 -12.73
N PRO A 573 16.76 21.98 -12.97
CA PRO A 573 17.27 22.06 -14.33
C PRO A 573 17.01 20.75 -15.09
N PRO A 574 16.73 20.77 -16.41
CA PRO A 574 16.32 19.57 -17.16
C PRO A 574 17.34 18.42 -17.07
N SER A 575 18.63 18.74 -17.09
CA SER A 575 19.74 17.77 -16.96
C SER A 575 19.86 17.12 -15.57
N HIS A 576 19.12 17.62 -14.57
CA HIS A 576 19.01 17.03 -13.23
C HIS A 576 17.82 16.06 -13.11
N ILE A 577 16.92 16.02 -14.10
CA ILE A 577 15.72 15.17 -14.11
C ILE A 577 16.04 13.85 -14.80
N PHE A 578 15.60 12.74 -14.19
CA PHE A 578 15.79 11.36 -14.65
C PHE A 578 14.46 10.62 -14.69
N VAL A 579 14.01 10.24 -15.89
CA VAL A 579 12.79 9.43 -16.08
C VAL A 579 13.19 7.97 -16.08
N CYS A 580 12.80 7.26 -15.02
CA CYS A 580 13.13 5.87 -14.73
C CYS A 580 11.99 4.94 -15.17
N ASP A 581 11.91 4.64 -16.47
CA ASP A 581 10.88 3.75 -17.02
C ASP A 581 11.16 2.28 -16.63
N ASN A 582 10.19 1.66 -15.97
CA ASN A 582 10.30 0.28 -15.46
C ASN A 582 9.35 -0.69 -16.17
N GLY A 583 9.59 -0.98 -17.46
CA GLY A 583 8.77 -1.91 -18.23
C GLY A 583 9.11 -3.40 -18.01
N VAL A 584 8.13 -4.30 -18.18
CA VAL A 584 8.33 -5.77 -18.11
C VAL A 584 8.82 -6.40 -19.43
N SER A 585 9.01 -5.57 -20.45
CA SER A 585 9.41 -5.93 -21.81
C SER A 585 10.91 -5.70 -22.01
N PRO A 586 11.59 -6.39 -22.94
CA PRO A 586 12.95 -6.01 -23.33
C PRO A 586 13.04 -4.65 -24.04
N VAL A 587 11.90 -4.04 -24.43
CA VAL A 587 11.84 -2.72 -25.11
C VAL A 587 10.67 -1.89 -24.56
N PRO A 588 10.72 -0.54 -24.59
CA PRO A 588 9.58 0.30 -24.28
C PRO A 588 8.34 -0.08 -25.10
N VAL A 589 7.16 0.04 -24.50
CA VAL A 589 5.86 -0.40 -25.08
C VAL A 589 4.87 0.74 -25.33
N ASP A 590 5.20 1.92 -24.82
CA ASP A 590 4.53 3.22 -24.97
C ASP A 590 5.58 4.29 -25.29
N ASP A 591 5.18 5.56 -25.38
CA ASP A 591 6.02 6.64 -25.88
C ASP A 591 6.55 7.58 -24.77
N ASN A 592 6.81 7.06 -23.57
CA ASN A 592 7.41 7.82 -22.46
C ASN A 592 8.68 8.59 -22.86
N GLN A 593 9.54 7.98 -23.69
CA GLN A 593 10.74 8.63 -24.24
C GLN A 593 10.39 9.83 -25.14
N TRP A 594 9.34 9.71 -25.96
CA TRP A 594 8.86 10.77 -26.84
C TRP A 594 8.28 11.91 -26.01
N ALA A 595 7.34 11.63 -25.10
CA ALA A 595 6.74 12.60 -24.19
C ALA A 595 7.80 13.37 -23.38
N THR A 596 8.80 12.66 -22.86
CA THR A 596 9.94 13.27 -22.15
C THR A 596 10.69 14.28 -23.03
N GLN A 597 11.01 13.91 -24.28
CA GLN A 597 11.70 14.80 -25.21
C GLN A 597 10.84 15.96 -25.74
N GLN A 598 9.51 15.79 -25.84
CA GLN A 598 8.61 16.89 -26.20
C GLN A 598 8.52 17.94 -25.09
N VAL A 599 8.67 17.55 -23.82
CA VAL A 599 8.73 18.51 -22.70
C VAL A 599 10.10 19.19 -22.62
N HIS A 600 11.21 18.44 -22.63
CA HIS A 600 12.55 19.03 -22.82
C HIS A 600 13.59 18.00 -23.30
N PRO A 601 14.41 18.29 -24.33
CA PRO A 601 15.34 17.31 -24.93
C PRO A 601 16.49 16.88 -24.02
N ASP A 602 16.84 17.68 -23.01
CA ASP A 602 17.93 17.39 -22.06
C ASP A 602 17.49 16.62 -20.79
N ILE A 603 16.22 16.22 -20.68
CA ILE A 603 15.77 15.34 -19.58
C ILE A 603 16.28 13.92 -19.82
N ASN A 604 16.87 13.30 -18.79
CA ASN A 604 17.53 12.00 -18.89
C ASN A 604 16.52 10.84 -18.86
N TYR A 605 15.97 10.45 -20.01
CA TYR A 605 15.16 9.22 -20.11
C TYR A 605 16.03 7.95 -20.10
N LEU A 606 15.67 6.98 -19.26
CA LEU A 606 16.22 5.62 -19.25
C LEU A 606 15.13 4.55 -19.20
N TYR A 607 15.40 3.37 -19.78
CA TYR A 607 14.48 2.23 -19.76
C TYR A 607 15.13 0.98 -19.14
N VAL A 608 14.57 0.53 -18.01
CA VAL A 608 15.00 -0.70 -17.31
C VAL A 608 14.00 -1.82 -17.66
N PRO A 609 14.46 -2.97 -18.19
CA PRO A 609 13.60 -4.06 -18.69
C PRO A 609 13.12 -4.97 -17.53
N GLU A 610 12.77 -4.37 -16.39
CA GLU A 610 12.19 -5.05 -15.24
C GLU A 610 11.13 -4.19 -14.56
N GLY A 611 9.91 -4.72 -14.44
CA GLY A 611 8.76 -4.03 -13.85
C GLY A 611 8.82 -3.87 -12.33
N ASN A 612 9.68 -2.96 -11.85
CA ASN A 612 9.84 -2.65 -10.43
C ASN A 612 10.42 -1.23 -10.20
N LYS A 613 9.58 -0.29 -9.72
CA LYS A 613 9.93 1.10 -9.36
C LYS A 613 11.23 1.20 -8.54
N THR A 614 11.26 0.52 -7.39
CA THR A 614 12.45 0.50 -6.52
C THR A 614 13.72 0.02 -7.25
N PHE A 615 13.62 -0.98 -8.14
CA PHE A 615 14.78 -1.46 -8.89
C PHE A 615 15.26 -0.49 -9.97
N ALA A 616 14.36 0.23 -10.64
CA ALA A 616 14.74 1.24 -11.62
C ALA A 616 15.42 2.46 -10.97
N PHE A 617 14.90 2.93 -9.83
CA PHE A 617 15.59 3.94 -9.02
C PHE A 617 16.97 3.48 -8.57
N TYR A 618 17.10 2.23 -8.09
CA TYR A 618 18.39 1.66 -7.73
C TYR A 618 19.37 1.67 -8.90
N TRP A 619 18.95 1.13 -10.05
CA TRP A 619 19.80 1.05 -11.24
C TRP A 619 20.23 2.43 -11.75
N CYS A 620 19.32 3.41 -11.70
CA CYS A 620 19.61 4.79 -12.04
C CYS A 620 20.64 5.42 -11.08
N ASN A 621 20.43 5.30 -9.76
CA ASN A 621 21.30 5.89 -8.74
C ASN A 621 22.69 5.24 -8.70
N LYS A 622 22.75 3.90 -8.81
CA LYS A 622 23.96 3.08 -8.66
C LYS A 622 24.86 3.11 -9.89
N TYR A 623 24.29 2.97 -11.08
CA TYR A 623 25.06 2.76 -12.31
C TYR A 623 24.90 3.90 -13.32
N TRP A 624 23.68 4.37 -13.56
CA TRP A 624 23.43 5.31 -14.67
C TRP A 624 23.94 6.73 -14.38
N ILE A 625 23.63 7.30 -13.21
CA ILE A 625 24.11 8.64 -12.85
C ILE A 625 25.64 8.68 -12.75
N PRO A 626 26.33 7.77 -12.03
CA PRO A 626 27.80 7.76 -12.01
C PRO A 626 28.43 7.54 -13.39
N TYR A 627 27.78 6.78 -14.28
CA TYR A 627 28.22 6.64 -15.67
C TYR A 627 28.08 7.95 -16.45
N LEU A 628 26.97 8.67 -16.33
CA LEU A 628 26.78 9.97 -16.98
C LEU A 628 27.75 11.04 -16.45
N VAL A 629 28.04 11.04 -15.15
CA VAL A 629 29.10 11.89 -14.53
C VAL A 629 30.47 11.57 -15.15
N GLN A 630 30.84 10.30 -15.26
CA GLN A 630 32.12 9.88 -15.88
C GLN A 630 32.24 10.27 -17.36
N ASN A 631 31.11 10.46 -18.07
CA ASN A 631 31.08 10.95 -19.45
C ASN A 631 30.87 12.47 -19.55
N GLY A 632 30.88 13.21 -18.43
CA GLY A 632 30.70 14.67 -18.41
C GLY A 632 29.32 15.14 -18.86
N ARG A 633 28.29 14.29 -18.77
CA ARG A 633 26.92 14.58 -19.23
C ARG A 633 26.06 15.26 -18.17
N VAL A 634 26.34 15.00 -16.89
CA VAL A 634 25.66 15.57 -15.72
C VAL A 634 26.69 15.86 -14.62
N THR A 635 26.35 16.76 -13.69
CA THR A 635 27.09 16.95 -12.43
C THR A 635 26.90 15.75 -11.50
N ASP A 636 27.81 15.54 -10.54
CA ASP A 636 27.56 14.55 -9.49
C ASP A 636 26.68 15.15 -8.40
N PHE A 637 25.61 14.44 -8.06
CA PHE A 637 24.59 14.92 -7.12
C PHE A 637 24.82 14.31 -5.73
N LYS A 638 24.65 15.10 -4.68
CA LYS A 638 24.71 14.64 -3.28
C LYS A 638 23.39 14.02 -2.83
N TYR A 639 22.28 14.57 -3.34
CA TYR A 639 20.92 14.19 -2.97
C TYR A 639 20.10 13.78 -4.20
N ALA A 640 19.05 13.00 -3.97
CA ALA A 640 18.04 12.65 -4.96
C ALA A 640 16.64 12.86 -4.35
N VAL A 641 15.79 13.62 -5.04
CA VAL A 641 14.34 13.55 -4.83
C VAL A 641 13.80 12.39 -5.66
N ILE A 642 12.91 11.59 -5.09
CA ILE A 642 12.19 10.52 -5.80
C ILE A 642 10.69 10.83 -5.79
N ILE A 643 10.03 10.67 -6.95
CA ILE A 643 8.58 10.80 -7.11
C ILE A 643 7.97 9.72 -8.01
N ASP A 644 6.65 9.54 -7.90
CA ASP A 644 5.83 8.84 -8.91
C ASP A 644 5.53 9.75 -10.12
N ASP A 645 4.99 9.17 -11.19
CA ASP A 645 4.66 9.84 -12.46
C ASP A 645 3.42 10.77 -12.39
N ASP A 646 2.62 10.66 -11.31
CA ASP A 646 1.39 11.42 -11.04
C ASP A 646 1.51 12.47 -9.91
N VAL A 647 2.75 12.94 -9.66
CA VAL A 647 3.09 13.84 -8.54
C VAL A 647 3.68 15.17 -9.06
N PRO A 648 2.85 16.14 -9.48
CA PRO A 648 3.33 17.45 -9.91
C PRO A 648 3.92 18.22 -8.71
N LEU A 649 5.21 18.55 -8.80
CA LEU A 649 5.91 19.28 -7.74
C LEU A 649 5.40 20.73 -7.62
N PRO A 650 5.20 21.27 -6.40
CA PRO A 650 4.88 22.68 -6.23
C PRO A 650 6.10 23.53 -6.59
N PRO A 651 5.93 24.70 -7.24
CA PRO A 651 7.05 25.55 -7.66
C PRO A 651 7.82 26.14 -6.45
N ASP A 652 7.19 26.21 -5.28
CA ASP A 652 7.80 26.61 -4.01
C ASP A 652 8.33 25.43 -3.15
N LEU A 653 8.72 24.30 -3.78
CA LEU A 653 9.27 23.13 -3.09
C LEU A 653 10.60 23.44 -2.37
N HIS A 654 10.52 23.87 -1.11
CA HIS A 654 11.69 24.20 -0.32
C HIS A 654 12.50 22.96 0.10
N ILE A 655 13.67 22.76 -0.53
CA ILE A 655 14.70 21.83 -0.07
C ILE A 655 15.52 22.49 1.06
N PRO A 656 15.59 21.89 2.26
CA PRO A 656 16.20 22.52 3.44
C PRO A 656 17.74 22.37 3.45
N HIS A 657 18.42 22.85 2.41
CA HIS A 657 19.87 22.74 2.19
C HIS A 657 20.71 23.06 3.44
N GLN A 658 20.47 24.23 4.05
CA GLN A 658 21.18 24.67 5.27
C GLN A 658 21.13 23.64 6.40
N LEU A 659 20.00 22.96 6.59
CA LEU A 659 19.81 21.95 7.63
C LEU A 659 20.47 20.61 7.27
N LEU A 660 20.48 20.25 5.98
CA LEU A 660 21.16 19.07 5.46
C LEU A 660 22.68 19.19 5.59
N ASP A 661 23.24 20.36 5.27
CA ASP A 661 24.68 20.61 5.37
C ASP A 661 25.17 20.78 6.82
N GLN A 662 24.34 21.36 7.70
CA GLN A 662 24.65 21.43 9.14
C GLN A 662 24.52 20.08 9.87
N ASN A 663 23.86 19.07 9.28
CA ASN A 663 23.55 17.83 9.97
C ASN A 663 23.69 16.60 9.04
N PRO A 664 24.90 16.05 8.85
CA PRO A 664 25.17 14.94 7.92
C PRO A 664 24.48 13.60 8.32
N ASN A 665 23.88 13.54 9.52
CA ASN A 665 23.05 12.43 9.96
C ASN A 665 21.62 12.51 9.40
N ILE A 666 21.21 13.61 8.77
CA ILE A 666 19.94 13.66 8.02
C ILE A 666 20.16 12.95 6.69
N LYS A 667 19.53 11.78 6.55
CA LYS A 667 19.66 10.94 5.36
C LYS A 667 18.42 10.92 4.48
N ALA A 668 17.29 11.44 4.98
CA ALA A 668 16.11 11.70 4.17
C ALA A 668 15.25 12.86 4.71
N VAL A 669 14.47 13.47 3.80
CA VAL A 669 13.41 14.43 4.12
C VAL A 669 12.08 13.89 3.61
N HIS A 670 11.13 13.80 4.54
CA HIS A 670 9.71 13.60 4.28
C HIS A 670 9.06 14.94 3.97
N PHE A 671 8.25 14.99 2.90
CA PHE A 671 7.32 16.08 2.62
C PHE A 671 5.89 15.54 2.81
N PRO A 672 5.00 16.22 3.56
CA PRO A 672 3.59 15.86 3.60
C PRO A 672 2.93 16.01 2.23
N ILE A 673 1.87 15.25 2.00
CA ILE A 673 1.13 15.21 0.75
C ILE A 673 -0.33 15.67 0.93
N THR A 674 -0.94 16.14 -0.16
CA THR A 674 -2.36 16.52 -0.24
C THR A 674 -3.00 15.82 -1.44
N ALA A 675 -4.27 15.43 -1.32
CA ALA A 675 -4.93 14.62 -2.35
C ALA A 675 -5.65 15.48 -3.39
N ALA A 676 -5.33 15.27 -4.67
CA ALA A 676 -5.93 15.95 -5.81
C ALA A 676 -6.69 14.98 -6.74
N THR A 677 -7.55 15.52 -7.61
CA THR A 677 -8.18 14.82 -8.73
C THR A 677 -7.38 15.05 -10.02
N PRO A 678 -7.28 14.04 -10.91
CA PRO A 678 -6.59 14.21 -12.21
C PRO A 678 -7.20 15.32 -13.08
N ASP A 679 -8.51 15.51 -13.00
CA ASP A 679 -9.28 16.48 -13.79
C ASP A 679 -9.48 17.83 -13.07
N GLY A 680 -8.85 18.03 -11.91
CA GLY A 680 -8.96 19.21 -11.06
C GLY A 680 -10.32 19.46 -10.41
N LYS A 681 -11.35 18.64 -10.65
CA LYS A 681 -12.72 18.90 -10.16
C LYS A 681 -12.88 18.48 -8.70
N PRO A 682 -13.68 19.19 -7.89
CA PRO A 682 -13.85 18.87 -6.46
C PRO A 682 -14.59 17.53 -6.27
N ASN A 683 -13.87 16.52 -5.77
CA ASN A 683 -14.42 15.20 -5.46
C ASN A 683 -14.37 14.93 -3.94
N LEU A 684 -15.52 14.56 -3.35
CA LEU A 684 -15.67 14.37 -1.90
C LEU A 684 -14.90 13.14 -1.37
N LEU A 685 -14.70 12.09 -2.18
CA LEU A 685 -13.90 10.93 -1.81
C LEU A 685 -12.41 11.26 -1.76
N VAL A 686 -11.96 12.17 -2.63
CA VAL A 686 -10.59 12.70 -2.65
C VAL A 686 -10.37 13.63 -1.46
N GLN A 687 -11.32 14.51 -1.13
CA GLN A 687 -11.24 15.37 0.06
C GLN A 687 -11.23 14.56 1.38
N CYS A 688 -11.91 13.40 1.45
CA CYS A 688 -11.78 12.50 2.59
C CYS A 688 -10.40 11.83 2.68
N GLN A 689 -9.77 11.50 1.54
CA GLN A 689 -8.39 10.99 1.50
C GLN A 689 -7.38 12.08 1.88
N ASP A 690 -7.63 13.32 1.49
CA ASP A 690 -6.80 14.48 1.85
C ASP A 690 -6.68 14.67 3.37
N ILE A 691 -7.80 14.54 4.11
CA ILE A 691 -7.80 14.54 5.58
C ILE A 691 -6.93 13.40 6.13
N GLU A 692 -7.03 12.19 5.58
CA GLU A 692 -6.21 11.05 6.02
C GLU A 692 -4.71 11.29 5.75
N TYR A 693 -4.37 11.86 4.60
CA TYR A 693 -3.00 12.21 4.21
C TYR A 693 -2.41 13.28 5.15
N LYS A 694 -3.18 14.34 5.43
CA LYS A 694 -2.78 15.42 6.32
C LYS A 694 -2.62 14.96 7.78
N ILE A 695 -3.47 14.05 8.27
CA ILE A 695 -3.32 13.41 9.58
C ILE A 695 -2.09 12.48 9.61
N ALA A 696 -1.83 11.70 8.56
CA ALA A 696 -0.61 10.90 8.45
C ALA A 696 0.67 11.79 8.45
N GLY A 697 0.61 12.95 7.78
CA GLY A 697 1.65 13.97 7.80
C GLY A 697 1.92 14.52 9.20
N LEU A 698 0.87 14.78 10.01
CA LEU A 698 0.99 15.18 11.41
C LEU A 698 1.73 14.12 12.24
N HIS A 699 1.36 12.84 12.13
CA HIS A 699 2.05 11.77 12.87
C HIS A 699 3.51 11.61 12.44
N LYS A 700 3.81 11.69 11.14
CA LYS A 700 5.19 11.66 10.62
C LYS A 700 6.02 12.86 11.10
N LEU A 701 5.42 14.05 11.19
CA LEU A 701 6.04 15.25 11.75
C LEU A 701 6.30 15.09 13.25
N PHE A 702 5.34 14.56 14.02
CA PHE A 702 5.51 14.28 15.45
C PHE A 702 6.63 13.27 15.73
N GLN A 703 6.71 12.17 14.95
CA GLN A 703 7.82 11.23 15.00
C GLN A 703 9.18 11.91 14.71
N ALA A 704 9.23 12.80 13.70
CA ALA A 704 10.42 13.57 13.36
C ALA A 704 10.82 14.59 14.45
N THR A 705 9.86 15.23 15.12
CA THR A 705 10.09 16.14 16.26
C THR A 705 10.66 15.41 17.47
N LEU A 706 10.19 14.18 17.75
CA LEU A 706 10.68 13.39 18.88
C LEU A 706 12.03 12.71 18.64
N ALA A 707 12.30 12.19 17.42
CA ALA A 707 13.59 11.57 17.09
C ALA A 707 13.89 11.47 15.59
N ARG A 708 13.00 10.81 14.83
CA ARG A 708 13.04 10.64 13.36
C ARG A 708 11.70 10.07 12.89
N SER A 709 11.25 10.44 11.69
CA SER A 709 10.08 9.79 11.07
C SER A 709 10.37 8.31 10.79
N LEU A 710 9.34 7.46 10.86
CA LEU A 710 9.46 6.05 10.49
C LEU A 710 9.75 5.86 8.99
N SER A 711 9.16 6.71 8.14
CA SER A 711 9.34 6.69 6.68
C SER A 711 8.88 7.99 6.04
N CYS A 712 9.31 8.25 4.80
CA CYS A 712 8.69 9.25 3.92
C CYS A 712 7.31 8.76 3.43
N HIS A 713 6.66 9.50 2.52
CA HIS A 713 5.55 8.97 1.72
C HIS A 713 6.10 8.34 0.43
N GLY A 714 5.41 7.35 -0.13
CA GLY A 714 5.83 6.70 -1.38
C GLY A 714 5.82 7.62 -2.62
N ALA A 715 4.99 8.66 -2.58
CA ALA A 715 4.79 9.63 -3.67
C ALA A 715 5.92 10.69 -3.76
N VAL A 716 6.55 11.07 -2.64
CA VAL A 716 7.66 12.05 -2.63
C VAL A 716 8.59 11.87 -1.44
N ALA A 717 9.90 11.87 -1.70
CA ALA A 717 10.95 11.89 -0.67
C ALA A 717 12.26 12.45 -1.21
N LEU A 718 13.02 13.19 -0.39
CA LEU A 718 14.43 13.49 -0.67
C LEU A 718 15.32 12.53 0.12
N TRP A 719 16.40 12.04 -0.48
CA TRP A 719 17.40 11.17 0.14
C TRP A 719 18.84 11.60 -0.18
N ASP A 720 19.73 11.31 0.76
CA ASP A 720 21.20 11.27 0.57
C ASP A 720 21.55 10.09 -0.38
N ARG A 721 22.22 10.36 -1.51
CA ARG A 721 22.37 9.35 -2.59
C ARG A 721 23.16 8.11 -2.18
N GLU A 722 24.18 8.27 -1.34
CA GLU A 722 24.95 7.14 -0.78
C GLU A 722 24.07 6.28 0.14
N THR A 723 23.32 6.91 1.06
CA THR A 723 22.40 6.17 1.92
C THR A 723 21.26 5.52 1.13
N LEU A 724 20.72 6.19 0.11
CA LEU A 724 19.68 5.64 -0.76
C LEU A 724 20.14 4.34 -1.44
N ASP A 725 21.40 4.30 -1.87
CA ASP A 725 22.02 3.12 -2.47
C ASP A 725 22.04 1.92 -1.53
N GLU A 726 22.55 2.10 -0.31
CA GLU A 726 22.56 1.05 0.72
C GLU A 726 21.15 0.56 1.10
N ILE A 727 20.19 1.48 1.13
CA ILE A 727 18.79 1.21 1.50
C ILE A 727 18.08 0.41 0.40
N PHE A 728 18.29 0.73 -0.87
CA PHE A 728 17.79 -0.04 -2.00
C PHE A 728 18.50 -1.40 -2.12
N TYR A 729 19.81 -1.47 -1.91
CA TYR A 729 20.59 -2.71 -1.92
C TYR A 729 20.03 -3.75 -0.93
N GLU A 730 19.62 -3.34 0.27
CA GLU A 730 18.96 -4.23 1.25
C GLU A 730 17.42 -4.36 1.06
N HIS A 731 16.82 -3.74 0.04
CA HIS A 731 15.38 -3.80 -0.28
C HIS A 731 14.96 -5.11 -0.94
N ASP A 732 13.84 -5.71 -0.49
CA ASP A 732 13.39 -7.04 -0.94
C ASP A 732 12.52 -7.04 -2.21
N THR A 733 12.62 -5.98 -3.02
CA THR A 733 11.83 -5.71 -4.25
C THR A 733 10.30 -5.83 -4.13
N VAL A 734 9.74 -5.95 -2.91
CA VAL A 734 8.27 -5.99 -2.70
C VAL A 734 7.70 -4.57 -2.62
N PHE A 735 7.02 -4.15 -3.70
CA PHE A 735 6.32 -2.86 -3.84
C PHE A 735 5.36 -2.50 -2.69
N ASN A 736 4.65 -3.47 -2.10
CA ASN A 736 3.76 -3.22 -0.95
C ASN A 736 4.56 -2.68 0.26
N GLY A 737 4.42 -1.38 0.55
CA GLY A 737 5.15 -0.69 1.61
C GLY A 737 6.66 -0.68 1.38
N GLU A 738 7.09 -0.31 0.18
CA GLU A 738 8.51 -0.05 -0.13
C GLU A 738 9.02 1.15 0.68
N ASP A 739 8.28 2.25 0.73
CA ASP A 739 8.56 3.47 1.52
C ASP A 739 8.77 3.17 3.03
N MET A 740 7.89 2.37 3.63
CA MET A 740 8.01 1.92 5.01
C MET A 740 9.21 0.99 5.18
N TYR A 741 9.51 0.12 4.20
CA TYR A 741 10.68 -0.76 4.29
C TYR A 741 12.00 0.01 4.17
N MET A 742 12.06 1.05 3.32
CA MET A 742 13.22 1.94 3.23
C MET A 742 13.50 2.61 4.59
N GLY A 743 12.48 3.22 5.20
CA GLY A 743 12.61 3.85 6.51
C GLY A 743 12.93 2.87 7.65
N LEU A 744 12.32 1.68 7.65
CA LEU A 744 12.68 0.57 8.56
C LEU A 744 14.12 0.09 8.37
N SER A 745 14.66 0.12 7.14
CA SER A 745 16.03 -0.28 6.85
C SER A 745 17.04 0.75 7.37
N LEU A 746 16.70 2.04 7.28
CA LEU A 746 17.49 3.11 7.91
C LEU A 746 17.46 2.99 9.44
N LEU A 747 16.27 2.80 10.03
CA LEU A 747 16.10 2.57 11.47
C LEU A 747 16.89 1.35 11.96
N ARG A 748 17.15 0.35 11.10
CA ARG A 748 17.92 -0.87 11.40
C ARG A 748 19.43 -0.72 11.37
N LYS A 749 19.97 0.38 10.83
CA LYS A 749 21.40 0.71 11.01
C LYS A 749 21.75 0.97 12.48
N ARG A 750 20.76 1.43 13.29
CA ARG A 750 20.87 1.73 14.75
C ARG A 750 21.93 2.80 15.07
N ASP A 751 22.18 3.65 14.10
CA ASP A 751 23.00 4.86 14.14
C ASP A 751 22.10 6.10 14.29
N ASP A 752 22.73 7.28 14.29
CA ASP A 752 22.04 8.57 14.36
C ASP A 752 21.32 8.96 13.05
N SER A 753 21.43 8.16 11.98
CA SER A 753 20.84 8.45 10.67
C SER A 753 19.31 8.60 10.73
N LYS A 754 18.81 9.79 10.41
CA LYS A 754 17.42 10.21 10.64
C LYS A 754 16.71 10.69 9.37
N ILE A 755 15.39 10.47 9.38
CA ILE A 755 14.42 11.07 8.47
C ILE A 755 13.80 12.27 9.19
N ILE A 756 13.92 13.47 8.63
CA ILE A 756 13.22 14.67 9.11
C ILE A 756 11.95 14.92 8.30
N SER A 757 11.12 15.88 8.72
CA SER A 757 9.89 16.26 8.01
C SER A 757 9.91 17.75 7.66
N SER A 758 9.88 18.08 6.37
CA SER A 758 9.70 19.46 5.87
C SER A 758 8.23 19.67 5.53
N ALA A 759 7.46 20.22 6.48
CA ALA A 759 6.01 20.41 6.36
C ALA A 759 5.58 21.82 5.94
N GLN A 760 6.54 22.65 5.49
CA GLN A 760 6.30 24.01 5.01
C GLN A 760 5.60 23.97 3.64
N ALA A 761 6.28 23.35 2.66
CA ALA A 761 5.71 22.90 1.40
C ALA A 761 4.92 21.59 1.59
N ILE A 762 3.91 21.38 0.76
CA ILE A 762 3.06 20.18 0.73
C ILE A 762 2.85 19.82 -0.73
N VAL A 763 3.01 18.55 -1.07
CA VAL A 763 3.06 18.10 -2.47
C VAL A 763 1.71 17.47 -2.87
N PRO A 764 1.06 17.93 -3.94
CA PRO A 764 -0.16 17.30 -4.45
C PRO A 764 0.17 15.97 -5.13
N THR A 765 -0.74 15.01 -5.02
CA THR A 765 -0.68 13.70 -5.68
C THR A 765 -2.10 13.24 -5.98
N TYR A 766 -2.31 12.56 -7.11
CA TYR A 766 -3.64 12.11 -7.47
C TYR A 766 -4.12 10.93 -6.62
N ALA A 767 -5.36 11.02 -6.14
CA ALA A 767 -5.99 9.98 -5.33
C ALA A 767 -7.20 9.38 -6.06
N PRO A 768 -7.54 8.09 -5.81
CA PRO A 768 -8.73 7.46 -6.36
C PRO A 768 -10.00 8.30 -6.16
N ASP A 769 -10.55 8.77 -7.27
CA ASP A 769 -11.77 9.56 -7.39
C ASP A 769 -13.04 8.73 -7.11
N ASN A 770 -12.97 7.43 -7.38
CA ASN A 770 -14.10 6.51 -7.31
C ASN A 770 -13.87 5.33 -6.36
N TRP A 771 -14.98 4.85 -5.80
CA TRP A 771 -14.99 3.79 -4.78
C TRP A 771 -14.37 2.46 -5.23
N GLY A 772 -14.49 2.11 -6.53
CA GLY A 772 -13.94 0.86 -7.07
C GLY A 772 -12.42 0.88 -7.11
N MET A 773 -11.83 1.98 -7.58
CA MET A 773 -10.38 2.18 -7.59
C MET A 773 -9.82 2.27 -6.17
N LEU A 774 -10.49 2.99 -5.26
CA LEU A 774 -10.09 3.05 -3.85
C LEU A 774 -10.11 1.66 -3.19
N PHE A 775 -11.22 0.91 -3.32
CA PHE A 775 -11.33 -0.46 -2.78
C PHE A 775 -10.21 -1.35 -3.31
N ARG A 776 -9.88 -1.25 -4.61
CA ARG A 776 -8.78 -1.98 -5.22
C ARG A 776 -7.40 -1.55 -4.66
N GLN A 777 -7.15 -0.25 -4.53
CA GLN A 777 -5.90 0.29 -3.99
C GLN A 777 -5.68 -0.18 -2.55
N ARG A 778 -6.70 -0.08 -1.69
CA ARG A 778 -6.63 -0.47 -0.28
C ARG A 778 -6.46 -1.98 -0.11
N VAL A 779 -7.32 -2.79 -0.72
CA VAL A 779 -7.30 -4.27 -0.60
C VAL A 779 -6.05 -4.91 -1.23
N LYS A 780 -5.50 -4.37 -2.32
CA LYS A 780 -4.33 -4.97 -3.01
C LYS A 780 -3.00 -4.28 -2.73
N SER A 781 -2.99 -3.02 -2.30
CA SER A 781 -1.76 -2.25 -2.08
C SER A 781 -1.52 -1.89 -0.61
N TRP A 782 -2.43 -1.13 -0.01
CA TRP A 782 -2.15 -0.42 1.25
C TRP A 782 -2.40 -1.25 2.50
N ASP A 783 -3.64 -1.49 2.94
CA ASP A 783 -3.95 -2.19 4.20
C ASP A 783 -3.32 -3.61 4.26
N VAL A 784 -3.20 -4.27 3.10
CA VAL A 784 -2.54 -5.57 2.98
C VAL A 784 -1.04 -5.53 3.33
N THR A 785 -0.41 -4.36 3.30
CA THR A 785 1.01 -4.16 3.65
C THR A 785 1.25 -4.48 5.13
N SER A 786 0.43 -3.98 6.04
CA SER A 786 0.60 -4.21 7.48
C SER A 786 0.56 -5.72 7.80
N HIS A 787 -0.43 -6.44 7.27
CA HIS A 787 -0.51 -7.90 7.42
C HIS A 787 0.66 -8.66 6.75
N LYS A 788 1.25 -8.13 5.66
CA LYS A 788 2.44 -8.72 5.02
C LYS A 788 3.75 -8.40 5.76
N LYS A 789 3.74 -7.43 6.68
CA LYS A 789 4.91 -6.94 7.43
C LYS A 789 4.79 -7.22 8.95
N THR A 790 3.77 -7.95 9.43
CA THR A 790 3.55 -8.31 10.86
C THR A 790 4.82 -8.76 11.61
N PHE A 791 5.58 -9.71 11.04
CA PHE A 791 6.82 -10.20 11.67
C PHE A 791 7.93 -9.14 11.78
N THR A 792 7.86 -8.05 11.01
CA THR A 792 8.76 -6.90 11.16
C THR A 792 8.37 -6.04 12.36
N TYR A 793 7.08 -5.75 12.58
CA TYR A 793 6.65 -5.03 13.79
C TYR A 793 6.97 -5.84 15.05
N ILE A 794 6.67 -7.14 15.06
CA ILE A 794 7.05 -8.06 16.15
C ILE A 794 8.56 -8.01 16.40
N TRP A 795 9.39 -8.07 15.34
CA TRP A 795 10.85 -8.00 15.49
C TRP A 795 11.34 -6.66 16.07
N GLU A 796 10.84 -5.52 15.61
CA GLU A 796 11.22 -4.21 16.18
C GLU A 796 10.71 -4.02 17.62
N ILE A 797 9.62 -4.68 18.02
CA ILE A 797 9.15 -4.71 19.41
C ILE A 797 10.09 -5.55 20.29
N ILE A 798 10.37 -6.81 19.93
CA ILE A 798 11.09 -7.76 20.81
C ILE A 798 12.62 -7.61 20.80
N ASN A 799 13.22 -7.13 19.72
CA ASN A 799 14.68 -7.10 19.55
C ASN A 799 15.36 -6.22 20.63
N PRO A 800 16.27 -6.76 21.48
CA PRO A 800 16.92 -5.98 22.54
C PRO A 800 17.66 -4.73 22.03
N ARG A 801 18.28 -4.78 20.84
CA ARG A 801 18.95 -3.61 20.22
C ARG A 801 17.97 -2.50 19.79
N SER A 802 16.66 -2.78 19.80
CA SER A 802 15.59 -1.80 19.59
C SER A 802 15.24 -1.02 20.87
N TRP A 803 15.57 -1.56 22.05
CA TRP A 803 15.33 -0.90 23.34
C TRP A 803 16.47 0.02 23.76
N CYS A 804 17.71 -0.27 23.33
CA CYS A 804 18.89 0.57 23.59
C CYS A 804 19.06 1.74 22.61
N HIS A 805 18.05 2.07 21.80
CA HIS A 805 18.13 3.07 20.72
C HIS A 805 16.91 4.00 20.77
N LEU A 806 17.12 5.28 21.13
CA LEU A 806 16.05 6.23 21.45
C LEU A 806 15.00 6.35 20.33
N ALA A 807 15.43 6.48 19.08
CA ALA A 807 14.53 6.57 17.94
C ALA A 807 13.69 5.30 17.74
N SER A 808 14.24 4.12 18.00
CA SER A 808 13.46 2.88 17.99
C SER A 808 12.47 2.80 19.16
N TRP A 809 12.83 3.33 20.33
CA TRP A 809 11.94 3.39 21.49
C TRP A 809 10.74 4.33 21.24
N VAL A 810 10.98 5.53 20.69
CA VAL A 810 9.95 6.50 20.27
C VAL A 810 8.96 5.92 19.25
N LEU A 811 9.41 4.98 18.40
CA LEU A 811 8.56 4.34 17.37
C LEU A 811 7.86 3.05 17.85
N LYS A 812 8.18 2.51 19.03
CA LYS A 812 7.50 1.31 19.57
C LYS A 812 5.99 1.47 19.76
N PRO A 813 5.44 2.61 20.20
CA PRO A 813 3.98 2.83 20.25
C PRO A 813 3.30 2.61 18.90
N TYR A 814 3.87 3.12 17.80
CA TYR A 814 3.35 2.92 16.44
C TYR A 814 3.45 1.45 15.99
N PHE A 815 4.56 0.76 16.28
CA PHE A 815 4.67 -0.67 15.98
C PHE A 815 3.70 -1.52 16.81
N LEU A 816 3.39 -1.12 18.04
CA LEU A 816 2.40 -1.77 18.89
C LEU A 816 0.97 -1.51 18.37
N GLN A 817 0.67 -0.28 17.94
CA GLN A 817 -0.60 0.09 17.32
C GLN A 817 -0.85 -0.75 16.05
N GLU A 818 0.09 -0.80 15.12
CA GLU A 818 -0.01 -1.65 13.92
C GLU A 818 -0.23 -3.13 14.27
N LEU A 819 0.53 -3.67 15.23
CA LEU A 819 0.38 -5.07 15.65
C LEU A 819 -0.97 -5.34 16.33
N LEU A 820 -1.45 -4.42 17.16
CA LEU A 820 -2.74 -4.52 17.85
C LEU A 820 -3.90 -4.39 16.85
N THR A 821 -3.82 -3.45 15.90
CA THR A 821 -4.77 -3.34 14.78
C THR A 821 -4.81 -4.65 13.95
N ILE A 822 -3.68 -5.29 13.64
CA ILE A 822 -3.65 -6.57 12.90
C ILE A 822 -4.35 -7.70 13.68
N VAL A 823 -4.28 -7.71 15.01
CA VAL A 823 -5.01 -8.67 15.86
C VAL A 823 -6.50 -8.31 15.93
N LEU A 824 -6.81 -7.02 16.08
CA LEU A 824 -8.17 -6.52 16.23
C LEU A 824 -8.96 -6.57 14.93
N ASP A 825 -8.37 -6.46 13.75
CA ASP A 825 -9.12 -6.50 12.48
C ASP A 825 -9.76 -7.89 12.26
N TRP A 826 -9.05 -8.98 12.61
CA TRP A 826 -9.64 -10.31 12.69
C TRP A 826 -10.77 -10.35 13.73
N LEU A 827 -10.51 -9.91 14.95
CA LEU A 827 -11.46 -9.94 16.08
C LEU A 827 -12.75 -9.15 15.77
N ARG A 828 -12.62 -7.91 15.30
CA ARG A 828 -13.71 -7.00 14.91
C ARG A 828 -14.63 -7.65 13.89
N THR A 829 -14.08 -8.34 12.89
CA THR A 829 -14.88 -8.99 11.85
C THR A 829 -15.87 -10.00 12.42
N PHE A 830 -15.42 -10.85 13.35
CA PHE A 830 -16.27 -11.82 14.03
C PHE A 830 -17.18 -11.17 15.09
N LEU A 831 -16.64 -10.25 15.91
CA LEU A 831 -17.39 -9.56 16.97
C LEU A 831 -18.56 -8.75 16.43
N LEU A 832 -18.36 -7.93 15.40
CA LEU A 832 -19.41 -7.06 14.87
C LEU A 832 -20.55 -7.90 14.28
N CYS A 833 -20.24 -8.99 13.57
CA CYS A 833 -21.26 -9.94 13.12
C CYS A 833 -22.04 -10.57 14.28
N GLY A 834 -21.34 -10.99 15.36
CA GLY A 834 -21.99 -11.55 16.55
C GLY A 834 -22.85 -10.53 17.31
N LEU A 835 -22.38 -9.29 17.42
CA LEU A 835 -23.10 -8.19 18.08
C LEU A 835 -24.35 -7.79 17.29
N ILE A 836 -24.28 -7.63 15.96
CA ILE A 836 -25.46 -7.30 15.13
C ILE A 836 -26.59 -8.34 15.31
N ILE A 837 -26.27 -9.60 15.58
CA ILE A 837 -27.24 -10.69 15.76
C ILE A 837 -27.76 -10.75 17.21
N ARG A 838 -26.90 -10.55 18.21
CA ARG A 838 -27.23 -10.73 19.64
C ARG A 838 -27.71 -9.46 20.33
N ASP A 839 -27.13 -8.33 19.97
CA ASP A 839 -27.31 -7.03 20.62
C ASP A 839 -26.98 -5.90 19.64
N TRP A 840 -27.94 -5.64 18.75
CA TRP A 840 -27.86 -4.56 17.77
C TRP A 840 -27.93 -3.16 18.42
N VAL A 841 -28.37 -3.07 19.68
CA VAL A 841 -28.51 -1.81 20.43
C VAL A 841 -27.15 -1.35 20.95
N SER A 842 -26.39 -2.20 21.64
CA SER A 842 -25.01 -1.89 22.03
C SER A 842 -24.09 -1.74 20.82
N PHE A 843 -24.34 -2.48 19.73
CA PHE A 843 -23.66 -2.22 18.44
C PHE A 843 -23.91 -0.79 17.96
N LEU A 844 -25.16 -0.31 17.99
CA LEU A 844 -25.51 1.06 17.58
C LEU A 844 -24.90 2.12 18.50
N PHE A 845 -24.91 1.91 19.82
CA PHE A 845 -24.25 2.82 20.77
C PHE A 845 -22.73 2.88 20.56
N MET A 846 -22.06 1.74 20.42
CA MET A 846 -20.62 1.67 20.10
C MET A 846 -20.31 2.37 18.78
N PHE A 847 -21.12 2.14 17.75
CA PHE A 847 -21.01 2.82 16.46
C PHE A 847 -21.10 4.35 16.60
N VAL A 848 -22.10 4.87 17.32
CA VAL A 848 -22.26 6.31 17.58
C VAL A 848 -21.09 6.87 18.37
N ILE A 849 -20.60 6.19 19.41
CA ILE A 849 -19.47 6.64 20.24
C ILE A 849 -18.17 6.72 19.42
N PHE A 850 -17.82 5.68 18.67
CA PHE A 850 -16.61 5.72 17.83
C PHE A 850 -16.72 6.75 16.70
N THR A 851 -17.91 6.92 16.11
CA THR A 851 -18.16 7.99 15.12
C THR A 851 -17.95 9.37 15.75
N GLY A 852 -18.46 9.59 16.96
CA GLY A 852 -18.28 10.83 17.73
C GLY A 852 -16.82 11.12 18.07
N LEU A 853 -16.05 10.10 18.47
CA LEU A 853 -14.61 10.24 18.72
C LEU A 853 -13.84 10.66 17.45
N ILE A 854 -14.16 10.09 16.29
CA ILE A 854 -13.54 10.49 15.02
C ILE A 854 -13.95 11.92 14.63
N TYR A 855 -15.21 12.34 14.84
CA TYR A 855 -15.62 13.73 14.67
C TYR A 855 -14.80 14.69 15.55
N VAL A 856 -14.59 14.35 16.83
CA VAL A 856 -13.76 15.15 17.74
C VAL A 856 -12.31 15.24 17.23
N MET A 857 -11.73 14.14 16.74
CA MET A 857 -10.38 14.16 16.16
C MET A 857 -10.27 15.07 14.94
N VAL A 858 -11.22 15.02 14.00
CA VAL A 858 -11.22 15.90 12.80
C VAL A 858 -11.38 17.37 13.19
N VAL A 859 -12.35 17.69 14.07
CA VAL A 859 -12.58 19.07 14.53
C VAL A 859 -11.36 19.62 15.27
N MET A 860 -10.70 18.80 16.09
CA MET A 860 -9.45 19.17 16.75
C MET A 860 -8.29 19.36 15.77
N PHE A 861 -8.18 18.54 14.73
CA PHE A 861 -7.16 18.68 13.68
C PHE A 861 -7.29 20.04 12.96
N GLU A 862 -8.50 20.34 12.46
CA GLU A 862 -8.81 21.57 11.73
C GLU A 862 -8.64 22.84 12.59
N ILE A 863 -9.07 22.80 13.85
CA ILE A 863 -9.08 23.98 14.74
C ILE A 863 -7.77 24.20 15.49
N VAL A 864 -7.04 23.14 15.87
CA VAL A 864 -5.82 23.24 16.71
C VAL A 864 -4.54 23.13 15.89
N VAL A 865 -4.47 22.16 14.97
CA VAL A 865 -3.24 21.87 14.20
C VAL A 865 -3.15 22.78 12.98
N LEU A 866 -4.23 22.88 12.20
CA LEU A 866 -4.33 23.76 11.02
C LEU A 866 -4.74 25.22 11.36
N ARG A 867 -4.55 25.64 12.62
CA ARG A 867 -4.91 27.00 13.08
C ARG A 867 -4.18 28.11 12.32
N ASP A 868 -2.89 27.93 12.02
CA ASP A 868 -2.04 28.88 11.30
C ASP A 868 -2.00 28.60 9.77
N ARG A 869 -2.73 27.59 9.28
CA ARG A 869 -2.73 27.13 7.88
C ARG A 869 -4.17 26.97 7.36
N HIS A 870 -4.84 28.10 7.19
CA HIS A 870 -6.21 28.16 6.67
C HIS A 870 -6.32 27.61 5.23
N ASP A 871 -5.23 27.71 4.46
CA ASP A 871 -5.04 27.15 3.12
C ASP A 871 -5.14 25.62 3.05
N LEU A 872 -4.93 24.92 4.19
CA LEU A 872 -4.94 23.46 4.26
C LEU A 872 -6.23 22.88 4.81
N ARG A 873 -7.19 23.73 5.22
CA ARG A 873 -8.40 23.27 5.92
C ARG A 873 -9.39 22.61 4.97
N SER A 874 -10.03 21.56 5.47
CA SER A 874 -10.93 20.73 4.67
C SER A 874 -12.30 21.39 4.50
N SER A 875 -13.03 21.01 3.44
CA SER A 875 -14.41 21.49 3.25
C SER A 875 -15.32 20.99 4.37
N PHE A 876 -16.35 21.77 4.73
CA PHE A 876 -17.33 21.36 5.75
C PHE A 876 -17.98 20.00 5.40
N CYS A 877 -18.26 19.77 4.11
CA CYS A 877 -18.77 18.49 3.61
C CYS A 877 -17.78 17.35 3.86
N ALA A 878 -16.49 17.54 3.57
CA ALA A 878 -15.45 16.53 3.81
C ALA A 878 -15.31 16.20 5.30
N CYS A 879 -15.29 17.21 6.18
CA CYS A 879 -15.29 17.02 7.64
C CYS A 879 -16.54 16.24 8.10
N LEU A 880 -17.71 16.51 7.51
CA LEU A 880 -18.96 15.80 7.83
C LEU A 880 -18.93 14.34 7.37
N THR A 881 -18.35 14.03 6.20
CA THR A 881 -18.28 12.67 5.65
C THR A 881 -17.07 11.86 6.10
N PHE A 882 -16.01 12.48 6.64
CA PHE A 882 -14.77 11.77 6.98
C PHE A 882 -14.95 10.61 7.98
N PRO A 883 -15.78 10.70 9.04
CA PRO A 883 -15.99 9.54 9.92
C PRO A 883 -16.62 8.35 9.19
N TRP A 884 -17.57 8.60 8.29
CA TRP A 884 -18.19 7.56 7.46
C TRP A 884 -17.18 6.92 6.50
N TYR A 885 -16.30 7.74 5.91
CA TYR A 885 -15.13 7.27 5.16
C TYR A 885 -14.20 6.40 6.04
N ARG A 886 -13.84 6.86 7.24
CA ARG A 886 -12.94 6.14 8.15
C ARG A 886 -13.53 4.82 8.67
N LEU A 887 -14.85 4.78 8.92
CA LEU A 887 -15.59 3.57 9.27
C LEU A 887 -15.61 2.58 8.09
N SER A 888 -15.77 3.07 6.87
CA SER A 888 -15.75 2.24 5.66
C SER A 888 -14.39 1.57 5.40
N SER A 889 -13.30 2.09 5.97
CA SER A 889 -11.98 1.42 5.97
C SER A 889 -11.98 0.06 6.68
N LEU A 890 -12.96 -0.23 7.56
CA LEU A 890 -13.14 -1.58 8.10
C LEU A 890 -13.44 -2.59 6.98
N VAL A 891 -14.26 -2.20 5.99
CA VAL A 891 -14.58 -3.03 4.82
C VAL A 891 -13.33 -3.27 3.96
N PHE A 892 -12.47 -2.25 3.83
CA PHE A 892 -11.17 -2.39 3.16
C PHE A 892 -10.24 -3.36 3.89
N ARG A 893 -10.14 -3.27 5.22
CA ARG A 893 -9.32 -4.15 6.06
C ARG A 893 -9.79 -5.61 6.01
N VAL A 894 -11.10 -5.88 6.07
CA VAL A 894 -11.64 -7.24 5.86
C VAL A 894 -11.26 -7.77 4.47
N GLY A 895 -11.37 -6.93 3.43
CA GLY A 895 -10.89 -7.28 2.09
C GLY A 895 -9.39 -7.59 2.04
N ALA A 896 -8.57 -6.77 2.70
CA ALA A 896 -7.11 -6.93 2.77
C ALA A 896 -6.67 -8.18 3.55
N LEU A 897 -7.34 -8.52 4.66
CA LEU A 897 -7.12 -9.76 5.42
C LEU A 897 -7.33 -10.99 4.53
N LEU A 898 -8.46 -11.03 3.82
CA LEU A 898 -8.83 -12.14 2.92
C LEU A 898 -7.91 -12.20 1.69
N GLN A 899 -7.59 -11.05 1.08
CA GLN A 899 -6.62 -10.94 -0.01
C GLN A 899 -5.19 -11.34 0.41
N ASN A 900 -4.80 -11.10 1.68
CA ASN A 900 -3.55 -11.59 2.24
C ASN A 900 -3.55 -13.11 2.36
N LEU A 901 -4.57 -13.69 3.01
CA LEU A 901 -4.72 -15.13 3.23
C LEU A 901 -4.79 -15.93 1.92
N LEU A 902 -5.57 -15.45 0.94
CA LEU A 902 -5.93 -16.20 -0.27
C LEU A 902 -5.03 -15.94 -1.47
N VAL A 903 -4.21 -14.87 -1.46
CA VAL A 903 -3.36 -14.48 -2.60
C VAL A 903 -1.94 -14.13 -2.17
N TYR A 904 -1.73 -13.12 -1.33
CA TYR A 904 -0.37 -12.59 -1.14
C TYR A 904 0.54 -13.43 -0.25
N SER A 905 0.01 -14.19 0.70
CA SER A 905 0.78 -15.18 1.46
C SER A 905 1.45 -16.18 0.51
N HIS A 906 0.69 -16.68 -0.47
CA HIS A 906 1.09 -17.64 -1.48
C HIS A 906 1.92 -17.03 -2.63
N VAL A 907 1.90 -15.71 -2.80
CA VAL A 907 2.58 -14.98 -3.89
C VAL A 907 3.45 -13.85 -3.34
N ARG A 908 4.53 -14.25 -2.65
CA ARG A 908 5.74 -13.43 -2.53
C ARG A 908 6.71 -13.82 -3.67
N LYS A 909 7.44 -12.84 -4.19
CA LYS A 909 8.40 -12.97 -5.32
C LYS A 909 9.68 -12.13 -5.06
N GLY A 910 9.90 -11.75 -3.81
CA GLY A 910 10.75 -10.62 -3.45
C GLY A 910 12.18 -11.06 -3.16
N ILE A 911 13.08 -10.80 -4.10
CA ILE A 911 14.53 -11.04 -3.91
C ILE A 911 15.17 -9.72 -3.50
N LYS A 912 16.10 -9.75 -2.52
CA LYS A 912 16.90 -8.58 -2.18
C LYS A 912 17.80 -8.17 -3.33
N ILE A 913 17.89 -6.87 -3.62
CA ILE A 913 18.77 -6.34 -4.67
C ILE A 913 20.22 -6.79 -4.44
N ARG A 914 20.71 -6.76 -3.20
CA ARG A 914 21.98 -7.36 -2.77
C ARG A 914 22.18 -8.81 -3.22
N VAL A 915 21.19 -9.67 -3.05
CA VAL A 915 21.28 -11.09 -3.45
C VAL A 915 21.30 -11.18 -4.99
N ARG A 916 20.63 -10.26 -5.68
CA ARG A 916 20.68 -10.15 -7.15
C ARG A 916 22.05 -9.68 -7.66
N GLU A 917 22.74 -8.81 -6.94
CA GLU A 917 24.08 -8.33 -7.29
C GLU A 917 25.20 -9.28 -6.82
N ASP A 918 25.31 -9.57 -5.52
CA ASP A 918 26.38 -10.40 -4.93
C ASP A 918 26.36 -11.84 -5.47
N GLU A 919 25.24 -12.53 -5.23
CA GLU A 919 25.09 -13.98 -5.37
C GLU A 919 24.60 -14.39 -6.77
N ILE A 920 23.58 -13.72 -7.29
CA ILE A 920 22.93 -14.11 -8.56
C ILE A 920 23.68 -13.54 -9.75
N ARG A 921 23.99 -12.24 -9.72
CA ARG A 921 24.53 -11.41 -10.81
C ARG A 921 23.58 -11.29 -12.01
N ASP A 922 22.29 -11.06 -11.73
CA ASP A 922 21.23 -10.83 -12.73
C ASP A 922 20.79 -9.35 -12.84
N ILE A 923 21.67 -8.41 -12.51
CA ILE A 923 21.46 -6.97 -12.73
C ILE A 923 21.66 -6.65 -14.23
N PRO A 924 20.80 -5.83 -14.88
CA PRO A 924 21.01 -5.37 -16.26
C PRO A 924 22.34 -4.59 -16.38
N PRO A 925 23.21 -4.90 -17.36
CA PRO A 925 24.49 -4.23 -17.52
C PRO A 925 24.33 -2.77 -17.94
N CYS A 926 25.16 -1.86 -17.41
CA CYS A 926 25.16 -0.45 -17.82
C CYS A 926 25.61 -0.29 -19.30
N PRO A 927 24.87 0.45 -20.16
CA PRO A 927 25.21 0.69 -21.56
C PRO A 927 26.62 1.26 -21.80
N PRO A 928 27.25 0.98 -22.95
CA PRO A 928 28.60 1.46 -23.29
C PRO A 928 28.65 2.84 -23.99
N CYS A 929 27.53 3.57 -24.06
CA CYS A 929 27.42 4.93 -24.57
C CYS A 929 26.29 5.66 -23.82
N PRO A 930 26.37 6.98 -23.56
CA PRO A 930 25.29 7.75 -22.94
C PRO A 930 24.08 7.95 -23.87
N ASP A 931 24.28 8.02 -25.20
CA ASP A 931 23.18 8.00 -26.17
C ASP A 931 22.78 6.55 -26.46
N VAL A 932 21.61 6.12 -25.98
CA VAL A 932 21.17 4.72 -25.98
C VAL A 932 19.89 4.55 -26.82
N ASP A 933 19.92 3.61 -27.76
CA ASP A 933 18.70 3.10 -28.42
C ASP A 933 17.99 2.11 -27.48
N TRP A 934 17.15 2.65 -26.61
CA TRP A 934 16.37 1.89 -25.63
C TRP A 934 15.46 0.81 -26.26
N PHE A 935 15.18 0.90 -27.57
CA PHE A 935 14.40 -0.09 -28.30
C PHE A 935 15.22 -1.26 -28.88
N THR A 936 16.55 -1.26 -28.75
CA THR A 936 17.43 -2.38 -29.20
C THR A 936 18.52 -2.78 -28.20
N VAL A 937 18.88 -1.91 -27.25
CA VAL A 937 19.98 -2.12 -26.28
C VAL A 937 19.88 -3.45 -25.50
N TRP A 938 18.66 -3.89 -25.15
CA TRP A 938 18.42 -5.13 -24.38
C TRP A 938 18.07 -6.35 -25.25
N THR A 939 17.77 -6.18 -26.54
CA THR A 939 17.53 -7.29 -27.48
C THR A 939 18.82 -7.79 -28.09
N GLY A 940 19.74 -6.89 -28.47
CA GLY A 940 21.00 -7.26 -29.16
C GLY A 940 20.82 -7.71 -30.62
N ASP A 941 19.56 -7.79 -31.08
CA ASP A 941 19.15 -8.10 -32.45
C ASP A 941 19.01 -6.82 -33.27
N ILE A 942 19.43 -6.88 -34.53
CA ILE A 942 19.16 -5.82 -35.52
C ILE A 942 17.69 -5.95 -35.94
N PRO A 943 16.86 -4.88 -35.82
CA PRO A 943 15.44 -4.93 -36.14
C PRO A 943 15.21 -5.25 -37.62
N GLU A 944 14.07 -5.88 -37.92
CA GLU A 944 13.83 -6.46 -39.25
C GLU A 944 13.72 -5.41 -40.37
N ASP A 945 13.40 -4.16 -40.01
CA ASP A 945 13.40 -3.01 -40.91
C ASP A 945 14.78 -2.75 -41.53
N GLU A 946 15.87 -2.94 -40.76
CA GLU A 946 17.26 -2.84 -41.26
C GLU A 946 17.67 -4.07 -42.10
N LYS A 947 16.90 -5.17 -42.09
CA LYS A 947 17.12 -6.33 -42.97
C LYS A 947 16.47 -6.17 -44.36
N GLN A 948 15.65 -5.15 -44.57
CA GLN A 948 14.87 -4.94 -45.80
C GLN A 948 15.34 -3.76 -46.66
N GLN A 949 16.33 -2.99 -46.19
CA GLN A 949 17.03 -2.01 -47.04
C GLN A 949 18.21 -2.69 -47.76
N PRO A 950 18.18 -2.84 -49.10
CA PRO A 950 19.40 -3.16 -49.85
C PRO A 950 20.37 -1.97 -49.74
N GLU A 951 21.66 -2.25 -49.62
CA GLU A 951 22.70 -1.21 -49.56
C GLU A 951 22.71 -0.41 -50.86
N SER A 952 22.25 0.84 -50.81
CA SER A 952 22.37 1.78 -51.91
C SER A 952 23.84 2.18 -52.05
N THR A 953 24.50 1.68 -53.10
CA THR A 953 25.94 1.86 -53.34
C THR A 953 26.36 3.33 -53.34
N ILE A 954 27.27 3.67 -52.42
CA ILE A 954 28.14 4.83 -52.56
C ILE A 954 29.33 4.38 -53.44
N PRO A 955 29.77 5.15 -54.45
CA PRO A 955 30.90 4.74 -55.28
C PRO A 955 32.21 4.80 -54.49
N GLU A 956 32.99 3.72 -54.53
CA GLU A 956 34.43 3.80 -54.25
C GLU A 956 35.14 4.31 -55.51
N GLU A 957 36.03 5.30 -55.37
CA GLU A 957 36.93 5.72 -56.45
C GLU A 957 38.11 4.74 -56.55
N ASN A 958 38.58 4.52 -57.77
CA ASN A 958 39.59 3.50 -58.09
C ASN A 958 40.95 3.79 -57.43
N ASP A 959 41.70 2.73 -57.13
CA ASP A 959 43.12 2.70 -57.47
C ASP A 959 43.51 1.31 -58.00
N ASP A 960 44.55 1.25 -58.84
CA ASP A 960 44.64 0.25 -59.92
C ASP A 960 45.62 -0.94 -59.65
N GLN A 961 45.27 -2.11 -60.22
CA GLN A 961 46.14 -3.25 -60.59
C GLN A 961 47.08 -3.95 -59.57
N VAL A 962 47.08 -5.30 -59.59
CA VAL A 962 48.12 -6.14 -60.26
C VAL A 962 47.80 -7.65 -60.09
N HIS A 963 47.92 -8.41 -61.20
CA HIS A 963 48.22 -9.86 -61.40
C HIS A 963 48.36 -10.84 -60.21
N ASP A 964 48.04 -12.15 -60.33
CA ASP A 964 47.28 -12.95 -61.33
C ASP A 964 47.09 -14.41 -60.79
N ASP A 965 46.38 -15.27 -61.55
CA ASP A 965 46.42 -16.75 -61.57
C ASP A 965 46.34 -17.58 -60.25
N GLY A 966 45.41 -18.56 -60.18
CA GLY A 966 45.30 -19.38 -58.95
C GLY A 966 44.45 -20.67 -58.88
N SER A 967 43.68 -21.07 -59.92
CA SER A 967 42.89 -22.34 -60.02
C SER A 967 41.81 -22.60 -58.91
N ALA A 968 40.53 -22.88 -59.18
CA ALA A 968 39.91 -23.93 -60.02
C ALA A 968 40.33 -25.35 -59.57
N GLU A 969 39.48 -26.36 -59.35
CA GLU A 969 38.03 -26.63 -59.46
C GLU A 969 37.74 -27.81 -58.45
N HIS A 970 36.56 -28.40 -58.19
CA HIS A 970 35.25 -28.55 -58.85
C HIS A 970 34.21 -29.03 -57.77
N ASP A 971 32.92 -28.79 -57.99
CA ASP A 971 31.74 -29.72 -58.01
C ASP A 971 31.60 -30.86 -56.95
N ASP A 972 30.40 -31.34 -56.54
CA ASP A 972 29.01 -30.86 -56.74
C ASP A 972 28.03 -31.54 -55.76
N ASP A 973 26.86 -30.90 -55.60
CA ASP A 973 25.49 -31.40 -55.34
C ASP A 973 25.08 -32.51 -54.32
N ASP A 974 23.78 -32.39 -53.98
CA ASP A 974 22.78 -33.40 -53.59
C ASP A 974 22.80 -34.17 -52.23
N ALA A 975 22.06 -33.56 -51.29
CA ALA A 975 20.78 -34.09 -50.76
C ALA A 975 20.70 -35.27 -49.75
N ALA A 976 19.46 -35.49 -49.29
CA ALA A 976 18.91 -36.60 -48.50
C ALA A 976 19.28 -36.75 -46.99
N SER A 977 18.30 -36.38 -46.16
CA SER A 977 17.89 -36.93 -44.85
C SER A 977 18.75 -38.03 -44.16
N SER A 978 19.02 -37.84 -42.85
CA SER A 978 18.61 -38.83 -41.81
C SER A 978 18.83 -38.35 -40.37
N THR A 979 17.97 -38.81 -39.46
CA THR A 979 18.19 -38.82 -38.01
C THR A 979 18.92 -40.09 -37.57
N PRO A 980 19.88 -39.98 -36.64
CA PRO A 980 20.13 -41.01 -35.62
C PRO A 980 20.07 -40.43 -34.18
N PRO A 981 20.21 -41.24 -33.10
CA PRO A 981 19.40 -41.03 -31.88
C PRO A 981 20.15 -40.67 -30.59
N GLN A 982 19.39 -40.45 -29.52
CA GLN A 982 19.88 -40.27 -28.15
C GLN A 982 20.58 -41.52 -27.60
N VAL A 983 21.62 -41.30 -26.78
CA VAL A 983 22.26 -42.34 -25.95
C VAL A 983 22.45 -41.80 -24.52
N ILE A 984 22.08 -42.60 -23.51
CA ILE A 984 22.12 -42.22 -22.08
C ILE A 984 23.20 -43.05 -21.35
N PRO A 985 24.13 -42.41 -20.61
CA PRO A 985 24.98 -43.07 -19.61
C PRO A 985 24.35 -43.07 -18.19
N PRO A 986 24.71 -44.03 -17.31
CA PRO A 986 24.03 -44.26 -16.01
C PRO A 986 24.63 -43.50 -14.80
N PRO A 987 23.91 -43.42 -13.66
CA PRO A 987 24.36 -42.67 -12.47
C PRO A 987 25.44 -43.40 -11.65
N GLY A 988 26.52 -42.68 -11.32
CA GLY A 988 27.59 -43.17 -10.43
C GLY A 988 27.34 -42.84 -8.96
N GLN A 989 27.35 -43.85 -8.08
CA GLN A 989 27.43 -43.66 -6.64
C GLN A 989 28.85 -43.28 -6.22
N GLN A 990 29.03 -42.32 -5.30
CA GLN A 990 30.23 -42.30 -4.46
C GLN A 990 30.00 -41.84 -3.01
N ARG A 991 30.84 -42.37 -2.14
CA ARG A 991 30.65 -42.62 -0.70
C ARG A 991 30.60 -41.37 0.19
N ARG A 992 30.01 -41.57 1.38
CA ARG A 992 30.32 -40.80 2.59
C ARG A 992 31.83 -40.76 2.85
N SER A 993 32.34 -39.62 3.28
CA SER A 993 33.39 -39.55 4.31
C SER A 993 33.01 -38.44 5.31
N SER A 994 33.23 -38.72 6.59
CA SER A 994 33.06 -37.76 7.68
C SER A 994 34.36 -37.02 7.95
N ASN A 995 34.29 -35.76 8.40
CA ASN A 995 35.23 -35.27 9.40
C ASN A 995 34.62 -34.13 10.22
N ASN A 996 34.79 -34.21 11.54
CA ASN A 996 34.67 -33.07 12.44
C ASN A 996 36.01 -32.33 12.44
N ASN A 997 36.00 -31.02 12.68
CA ASN A 997 36.66 -30.46 13.87
C ASN A 997 36.33 -28.97 14.07
N HIS A 998 36.58 -28.51 15.29
CA HIS A 998 36.38 -27.15 15.76
C HIS A 998 37.30 -26.13 15.04
N HIS A 999 36.80 -24.91 14.82
CA HIS A 999 37.01 -23.89 15.87
C HIS A 999 35.83 -22.92 16.01
#